data_AF-H0QP96-F1
#
_entry.id   AF-H0QP96-F1
#
_cell.length_a   1.000
_cell.length_b   1.000
_cell.length_c   1.000
_cell.angle_alpha   90.00
_cell.angle_beta   90.00
_cell.angle_gamma   90.00
#
_symmetry.space_group_name_H-M   'P 1'
#
loop_
_entity.id
_entity.type
_entity.pdbx_description
1 polymer ?
#
loop_
_entity_poly.entity_id
_entity_poly.type
_entity_poly.pdbx_seq_one_letter_code
_entity_poly.pdbx_strand_id
1 'polypeptide(L)'
;MRARPGAGWWSATSVGAGRKVLAAVTVSGLLLSAAGVAQADVVYNNVDASVDAAAESMPLNVGGATGTTTLAVSPANNDGKNGCNLTGSTVLTLGLASSNPAAATVSPSSVTFTACGSTKLVTVTPVAAGLTTISATQTFNSTGGTFDLAPATFTVNVAAPAPANTAPTLSVAGVTTGASYSKGAVPAASCSVVDAEDGNRTVAATLSGITGPYAADGIGQQTASCSYTDGGGLTASGSATYSIGDPSGPQISYTLNPGTPNGLSEWFTAPLILSWTVTDPESPGSLVTTGCEEQAISADQVKIAYTCSATSAGGSTSKDTVPLGLDATPPAVSYAGAEGPVGNDGWFRGPVTATFTATDATSGPAAQSASETTAAGTEGAAIEVRSPVFSDTAGNASALGAVTPSFKIDGTAPVVAYTEADREPNAKGWYNAPVTATFTGTDAVSGPAVATQTATSAGEGATVVVGSPAFADLAGNASETGTPSASYKIDLTAPSVSFTNLSGTEGANGWYTGPVTATFTGTDALSGPESAVKTAVSSGEGTGMVLASPAFTDDADNTTPAGEVSSAAFKVDLTDPVATFDSVLADAYFRSLGAQPTCTATDAGSGPASCAVTGYSAEVGTHTLTATATDNAGRTSVITQTYTVKAWEPKGFYQPIDMGGVLNTVKAGSTVPAKFEVFVGATELTDTSIVKMGVRQIACSPLALQDGIEITATGNTSLRYDSTGGQYIYNWKTPNMPGVCFQLSMTSADGSHINANFKLK
;
A
#
# COMPACT_ATOMS: atom_id res chain seq x y z
N MET A 1 57.84 -45.10 1.42
CA MET A 1 59.05 -45.84 1.91
C MET A 1 58.53 -47.00 2.77
N ARG A 2 58.99 -48.25 2.59
CA ARG A 2 60.06 -48.94 3.37
C ARG A 2 59.86 -48.84 4.91
N ALA A 3 59.92 -49.91 5.73
CA ALA A 3 60.27 -51.33 5.47
C ALA A 3 59.62 -52.33 6.48
N ARG A 4 60.15 -53.57 6.54
CA ARG A 4 59.65 -54.78 7.25
C ARG A 4 60.18 -54.96 8.71
N PRO A 5 59.60 -55.88 9.52
CA PRO A 5 60.00 -56.18 10.92
C PRO A 5 61.12 -57.25 11.07
N GLY A 6 61.49 -57.62 12.33
CA GLY A 6 62.50 -58.64 12.72
C GLY A 6 62.03 -59.65 13.80
N ALA A 7 62.84 -60.68 14.14
CA ALA A 7 62.43 -61.89 14.91
C ALA A 7 63.56 -62.71 15.62
N GLY A 8 63.19 -63.74 16.44
CA GLY A 8 64.02 -64.82 17.10
C GLY A 8 63.23 -65.51 18.26
N TRP A 9 63.22 -66.83 18.63
CA TRP A 9 64.17 -67.99 18.76
C TRP A 9 64.81 -68.08 20.18
N TRP A 10 64.96 -69.18 20.96
CA TRP A 10 65.01 -70.68 20.86
C TRP A 10 64.25 -71.34 22.08
N SER A 11 64.02 -72.66 22.38
CA SER A 11 64.47 -74.05 22.03
C SER A 11 65.68 -74.65 22.82
N ALA A 12 65.77 -75.92 23.33
CA ALA A 12 64.82 -77.05 23.62
C ALA A 12 65.49 -78.27 24.39
N THR A 13 64.74 -79.33 24.80
CA THR A 13 65.15 -80.73 25.25
C THR A 13 65.86 -80.95 26.64
N SER A 14 65.99 -82.13 27.32
CA SER A 14 65.60 -83.58 27.18
C SER A 14 65.48 -84.37 28.55
N VAL A 15 65.66 -85.73 28.65
CA VAL A 15 65.31 -86.66 29.80
C VAL A 15 66.28 -87.89 29.96
N GLY A 16 66.43 -88.54 31.15
CA GLY A 16 67.14 -89.86 31.37
C GLY A 16 67.13 -90.46 32.82
N ALA A 17 67.42 -91.78 33.06
CA ALA A 17 67.23 -92.47 34.39
C ALA A 17 67.94 -93.85 34.72
N GLY A 18 68.22 -94.13 36.04
CA GLY A 18 68.00 -95.38 36.86
C GLY A 18 68.85 -96.71 36.79
N ARG A 19 69.06 -97.44 37.93
CA ARG A 19 69.27 -98.95 38.09
C ARG A 19 69.47 -99.53 39.55
N LYS A 20 69.42 -100.89 39.75
CA LYS A 20 69.53 -101.71 41.04
C LYS A 20 70.11 -103.15 40.84
N VAL A 21 70.66 -103.86 41.88
CA VAL A 21 71.00 -105.35 41.96
C VAL A 21 71.01 -105.90 43.45
N LEU A 22 71.06 -107.24 43.74
CA LEU A 22 70.83 -107.89 45.08
C LEU A 22 71.48 -109.33 45.35
N ALA A 23 71.84 -109.65 46.63
CA ALA A 23 71.88 -110.94 47.44
C ALA A 23 72.60 -112.31 47.09
N ALA A 24 73.09 -113.06 48.13
CA ALA A 24 73.07 -114.57 48.35
C ALA A 24 73.93 -115.13 49.55
N VAL A 25 73.64 -116.34 50.14
CA VAL A 25 74.31 -117.01 51.33
C VAL A 25 74.17 -118.58 51.35
N THR A 26 75.11 -119.37 51.96
CA THR A 26 74.99 -120.86 52.27
C THR A 26 75.85 -121.38 53.48
N VAL A 27 75.58 -122.58 54.03
CA VAL A 27 76.20 -123.22 55.26
C VAL A 27 76.38 -124.77 55.14
N SER A 28 77.25 -125.44 55.94
CA SER A 28 77.33 -126.92 56.15
C SER A 28 78.14 -127.34 57.42
N GLY A 29 78.04 -128.61 57.89
CA GLY A 29 78.71 -129.14 59.12
C GLY A 29 78.87 -130.70 59.15
N LEU A 30 79.33 -131.31 60.27
CA LEU A 30 79.54 -132.78 60.41
C LEU A 30 79.57 -133.30 61.88
N LEU A 31 79.43 -134.63 62.09
CA LEU A 31 79.33 -135.39 63.36
C LEU A 31 80.14 -136.72 63.31
N LEU A 32 80.58 -137.28 64.46
CA LEU A 32 80.67 -138.74 64.75
C LEU A 32 80.96 -139.06 66.25
N SER A 33 81.08 -140.35 66.62
CA SER A 33 80.56 -140.90 67.90
C SER A 33 81.53 -141.58 68.90
N ALA A 34 81.37 -141.21 70.18
CA ALA A 34 81.22 -142.02 71.41
C ALA A 34 82.10 -143.27 71.75
N ALA A 35 82.46 -143.34 73.05
CA ALA A 35 82.52 -144.57 73.85
C ALA A 35 81.86 -144.30 75.21
N GLY A 36 80.89 -145.13 75.64
CA GLY A 36 79.97 -144.78 76.72
C GLY A 36 80.45 -145.16 78.13
N VAL A 37 80.42 -144.18 79.05
CA VAL A 37 80.45 -144.40 80.51
C VAL A 37 79.00 -144.32 81.03
N ALA A 38 78.66 -145.12 82.05
CA ALA A 38 77.33 -145.03 82.67
C ALA A 38 77.17 -143.72 83.47
N GLN A 39 76.23 -142.88 83.04
CA GLN A 39 75.84 -141.63 83.71
C GLN A 39 74.74 -141.90 84.76
N ALA A 40 74.76 -141.15 85.86
CA ALA A 40 73.83 -141.22 86.98
C ALA A 40 72.50 -140.50 86.71
N ASP A 41 72.52 -139.18 86.56
CA ASP A 41 71.37 -138.38 86.14
C ASP A 41 71.85 -137.32 85.13
N VAL A 42 70.93 -136.74 84.35
CA VAL A 42 71.23 -135.69 83.35
C VAL A 42 70.86 -134.31 83.89
N VAL A 43 71.78 -133.36 83.79
CA VAL A 43 71.51 -131.93 84.00
C VAL A 43 71.22 -131.27 82.66
N TYR A 44 70.13 -130.50 82.60
CA TYR A 44 69.66 -129.84 81.40
C TYR A 44 69.11 -128.44 81.69
N ASN A 45 68.94 -127.61 80.66
CA ASN A 45 68.25 -126.32 80.75
C ASN A 45 66.98 -126.28 79.87
N ASN A 46 66.31 -125.12 79.77
CA ASN A 46 65.10 -124.97 78.96
C ASN A 46 65.10 -123.72 78.06
N VAL A 47 66.23 -123.44 77.40
CA VAL A 47 66.29 -122.44 76.30
C VAL A 47 65.43 -122.88 75.11
N ASP A 48 65.31 -124.19 74.85
CA ASP A 48 64.21 -124.74 74.05
C ASP A 48 63.47 -125.88 74.77
N ALA A 49 62.67 -126.67 74.03
CA ALA A 49 61.77 -127.69 74.57
C ALA A 49 62.37 -129.11 74.55
N SER A 50 63.57 -129.27 73.99
CA SER A 50 64.33 -130.52 73.90
C SER A 50 65.14 -130.74 75.18
N VAL A 51 65.57 -131.98 75.42
CA VAL A 51 66.51 -132.31 76.51
C VAL A 51 67.75 -132.95 75.88
N ASP A 52 68.48 -132.14 75.13
CA ASP A 52 69.75 -132.47 74.51
C ASP A 52 70.67 -131.24 74.42
N ALA A 53 71.72 -131.27 73.61
CA ALA A 53 72.75 -130.22 73.55
C ALA A 53 72.86 -129.53 72.16
N ALA A 54 71.83 -129.66 71.32
CA ALA A 54 71.71 -128.98 70.03
C ALA A 54 70.73 -127.80 70.11
N ALA A 55 70.80 -126.90 69.12
CA ALA A 55 69.89 -125.76 68.91
C ALA A 55 69.78 -124.67 70.00
N GLU A 56 70.23 -124.89 71.23
CA GLU A 56 70.07 -123.97 72.36
C GLU A 56 70.67 -122.57 72.13
N SER A 57 69.83 -121.58 71.78
CA SER A 57 70.27 -120.23 71.42
C SER A 57 69.28 -119.12 71.82
N MET A 58 69.80 -118.04 72.40
CA MET A 58 69.04 -116.92 72.98
C MET A 58 69.36 -115.58 72.28
N PRO A 59 68.49 -115.07 71.39
CA PRO A 59 68.68 -113.80 70.69
C PRO A 59 68.20 -112.59 71.50
N LEU A 60 68.98 -111.49 71.48
CA LEU A 60 68.77 -110.25 72.23
C LEU A 60 69.16 -109.02 71.38
N ASN A 61 69.04 -107.80 71.92
CA ASN A 61 69.44 -106.54 71.27
C ASN A 61 70.26 -105.66 72.21
N VAL A 62 71.12 -104.79 71.66
CA VAL A 62 71.91 -103.85 72.47
C VAL A 62 70.96 -102.82 73.09
N GLY A 63 70.94 -102.74 74.44
CA GLY A 63 69.96 -101.94 75.18
C GLY A 63 68.57 -102.58 75.31
N GLY A 64 68.41 -103.85 74.93
CA GLY A 64 67.18 -104.62 75.12
C GLY A 64 67.03 -105.24 76.53
N ALA A 65 65.97 -106.04 76.70
CA ALA A 65 65.69 -106.76 77.95
C ALA A 65 66.64 -107.96 78.20
N THR A 66 66.68 -108.46 79.43
CA THR A 66 67.46 -109.65 79.82
C THR A 66 66.71 -110.95 79.53
N GLY A 67 67.44 -112.00 79.14
CA GLY A 67 66.90 -113.35 78.95
C GLY A 67 66.99 -114.21 80.21
N THR A 68 66.24 -115.32 80.26
CA THR A 68 66.27 -116.30 81.37
C THR A 68 66.09 -117.73 80.85
N THR A 69 66.62 -118.70 81.60
CA THR A 69 66.42 -120.15 81.43
C THR A 69 66.51 -120.83 82.80
N THR A 70 66.21 -122.12 82.90
CA THR A 70 66.12 -122.87 84.16
C THR A 70 66.88 -124.18 84.06
N LEU A 71 67.88 -124.37 84.92
CA LEU A 71 68.60 -125.65 85.04
C LEU A 71 67.81 -126.63 85.92
N ALA A 72 67.80 -127.90 85.53
CA ALA A 72 67.12 -128.99 86.22
C ALA A 72 67.90 -130.30 86.11
N VAL A 73 67.56 -131.28 86.95
CA VAL A 73 68.15 -132.63 86.94
C VAL A 73 67.06 -133.68 86.73
N SER A 74 67.23 -134.53 85.71
CA SER A 74 66.31 -135.62 85.34
C SER A 74 66.98 -136.99 85.51
N PRO A 75 66.32 -137.99 86.14
CA PRO A 75 66.94 -139.29 86.40
C PRO A 75 67.31 -140.08 85.13
N ALA A 76 68.48 -140.73 85.14
CA ALA A 76 68.94 -141.58 84.05
C ALA A 76 69.26 -142.99 84.57
N ASN A 77 68.32 -143.94 84.42
CA ASN A 77 68.38 -145.30 85.00
C ASN A 77 69.43 -146.25 84.36
N ASN A 78 70.61 -145.72 84.01
CA ASN A 78 71.67 -146.39 83.25
C ASN A 78 72.89 -146.77 84.12
N ASP A 79 72.97 -146.31 85.37
CA ASP A 79 74.09 -146.60 86.30
C ASP A 79 73.87 -147.84 87.18
N GLY A 80 72.69 -148.48 87.08
CA GLY A 80 72.29 -149.62 87.90
C GLY A 80 71.41 -149.26 89.10
N LYS A 81 71.14 -147.97 89.36
CA LYS A 81 70.05 -147.51 90.22
C LYS A 81 68.83 -147.16 89.37
N ASN A 82 67.65 -147.42 89.91
CA ASN A 82 66.39 -146.97 89.35
C ASN A 82 65.87 -145.80 90.18
N GLY A 83 65.62 -144.67 89.53
CA GLY A 83 65.32 -143.40 90.19
C GLY A 83 66.57 -142.57 90.51
N CYS A 84 66.32 -141.36 91.01
CA CYS A 84 67.30 -140.29 91.18
C CYS A 84 68.49 -140.64 92.12
N ASN A 85 69.70 -140.22 91.75
CA ASN A 85 70.90 -140.38 92.59
C ASN A 85 71.06 -139.30 93.68
N LEU A 86 70.29 -138.22 93.60
CA LEU A 86 70.17 -137.17 94.62
C LEU A 86 69.04 -137.51 95.61
N THR A 87 69.40 -138.03 96.79
CA THR A 87 68.46 -138.59 97.78
C THR A 87 68.17 -137.66 98.96
N GLY A 88 68.37 -136.34 98.81
CA GLY A 88 68.29 -135.35 99.89
C GLY A 88 69.50 -135.33 100.82
N SER A 89 70.11 -136.49 101.08
CA SER A 89 71.40 -136.65 101.77
C SER A 89 72.62 -136.59 100.84
N THR A 90 72.43 -136.80 99.54
CA THR A 90 73.45 -136.65 98.50
C THR A 90 73.15 -135.42 97.64
N VAL A 91 74.21 -134.71 97.21
CA VAL A 91 74.09 -133.39 96.56
C VAL A 91 75.03 -133.25 95.35
N LEU A 92 74.64 -132.39 94.41
CA LEU A 92 75.42 -131.98 93.24
C LEU A 92 75.48 -130.44 93.20
N THR A 93 76.67 -129.86 93.11
CA THR A 93 76.86 -128.42 92.87
C THR A 93 77.58 -128.20 91.55
N LEU A 94 77.09 -127.22 90.78
CA LEU A 94 77.64 -126.81 89.50
C LEU A 94 78.07 -125.34 89.56
N GLY A 95 79.16 -124.98 88.88
CA GLY A 95 79.55 -123.61 88.57
C GLY A 95 79.08 -123.22 87.16
N LEU A 96 78.55 -122.00 87.01
CA LEU A 96 78.04 -121.44 85.75
C LEU A 96 78.89 -120.25 85.30
N ALA A 97 79.28 -120.20 84.02
CA ALA A 97 80.10 -119.13 83.47
C ALA A 97 79.69 -118.76 82.03
N SER A 98 79.95 -117.51 81.64
CA SER A 98 79.82 -117.00 80.26
C SER A 98 81.20 -116.95 79.60
N SER A 99 81.34 -117.48 78.38
CA SER A 99 82.61 -117.51 77.64
C SER A 99 83.08 -116.12 77.19
N ASN A 100 82.14 -115.19 77.00
CA ASN A 100 82.37 -113.78 76.70
C ASN A 100 81.43 -112.88 77.52
N PRO A 101 81.81 -112.51 78.76
CA PRO A 101 81.04 -111.62 79.63
C PRO A 101 80.77 -110.22 79.04
N ALA A 102 81.54 -109.78 78.04
CA ALA A 102 81.36 -108.48 77.41
C ALA A 102 80.25 -108.47 76.33
N ALA A 103 79.81 -109.65 75.84
CA ALA A 103 78.59 -109.77 75.05
C ALA A 103 77.37 -109.99 75.95
N ALA A 104 77.43 -110.96 76.87
CA ALA A 104 76.41 -111.14 77.91
C ALA A 104 76.96 -111.80 79.18
N THR A 105 76.43 -111.41 80.34
CA THR A 105 76.77 -111.96 81.68
C THR A 105 75.70 -112.93 82.18
N VAL A 106 76.05 -113.82 83.13
CA VAL A 106 75.14 -114.86 83.68
C VAL A 106 75.12 -114.84 85.22
N SER A 107 73.96 -115.12 85.82
CA SER A 107 73.77 -115.23 87.27
C SER A 107 72.64 -116.21 87.63
N PRO A 108 72.72 -116.98 88.74
CA PRO A 108 73.84 -117.06 89.70
C PRO A 108 75.04 -117.85 89.14
N SER A 109 76.24 -117.61 89.65
CA SER A 109 77.47 -118.29 89.21
C SER A 109 77.68 -119.70 89.77
N SER A 110 76.80 -120.16 90.68
CA SER A 110 76.73 -121.58 91.05
C SER A 110 75.33 -121.99 91.48
N VAL A 111 75.01 -123.28 91.32
CA VAL A 111 73.72 -123.88 91.64
C VAL A 111 73.90 -125.25 92.30
N THR A 112 73.13 -125.54 93.35
CA THR A 112 73.17 -126.84 94.06
C THR A 112 71.83 -127.55 93.99
N PHE A 113 71.86 -128.82 93.61
CA PHE A 113 70.74 -129.75 93.56
C PHE A 113 70.87 -130.82 94.65
N THR A 114 69.77 -131.12 95.33
CA THR A 114 69.70 -132.11 96.42
C THR A 114 68.64 -133.20 96.18
N ALA A 115 67.81 -133.03 95.14
CA ALA A 115 66.86 -134.01 94.61
C ALA A 115 66.59 -133.72 93.13
N CYS A 116 66.40 -134.75 92.30
CA CYS A 116 65.98 -134.58 90.91
C CYS A 116 64.58 -133.97 90.83
N GLY A 117 64.30 -133.25 89.74
CA GLY A 117 63.12 -132.37 89.65
C GLY A 117 63.24 -131.05 90.42
N SER A 118 64.31 -130.83 91.20
CA SER A 118 64.65 -129.49 91.67
C SER A 118 65.13 -128.63 90.50
N THR A 119 64.59 -127.42 90.36
CA THR A 119 64.94 -126.48 89.29
C THR A 119 65.64 -125.23 89.84
N LYS A 120 66.44 -124.55 89.01
CA LYS A 120 67.23 -123.35 89.36
C LYS A 120 67.23 -122.34 88.22
N LEU A 121 66.69 -121.15 88.47
CA LEU A 121 66.63 -120.06 87.49
C LEU A 121 68.04 -119.50 87.22
N VAL A 122 68.30 -119.21 85.95
CA VAL A 122 69.53 -118.61 85.42
C VAL A 122 69.16 -117.42 84.53
N THR A 123 69.72 -116.25 84.82
CA THR A 123 69.45 -114.99 84.10
C THR A 123 70.67 -114.59 83.27
N VAL A 124 70.42 -114.09 82.05
CA VAL A 124 71.44 -113.63 81.11
C VAL A 124 71.19 -112.19 80.67
N THR A 125 72.19 -111.32 80.85
CA THR A 125 72.07 -109.87 80.59
C THR A 125 72.88 -109.47 79.35
N PRO A 126 72.28 -108.93 78.27
CA PRO A 126 73.00 -108.46 77.10
C PRO A 126 73.73 -107.14 77.39
N VAL A 127 74.94 -107.00 76.86
CA VAL A 127 75.80 -105.82 77.11
C VAL A 127 76.17 -105.13 75.79
N ALA A 128 76.64 -105.88 74.79
CA ALA A 128 77.07 -105.35 73.49
C ALA A 128 76.80 -106.35 72.35
N ALA A 129 76.86 -105.86 71.11
CA ALA A 129 76.66 -106.68 69.91
C ALA A 129 77.76 -107.76 69.80
N GLY A 130 77.37 -109.03 69.79
CA GLY A 130 78.31 -110.16 69.79
C GLY A 130 77.67 -111.48 70.21
N LEU A 131 78.51 -112.51 70.32
CA LEU A 131 78.13 -113.88 70.69
C LEU A 131 78.79 -114.32 72.01
N THR A 132 78.12 -115.15 72.81
CA THR A 132 78.70 -115.85 73.97
C THR A 132 78.03 -117.20 74.22
N THR A 133 78.70 -118.10 74.95
CA THR A 133 78.17 -119.40 75.40
C THR A 133 78.13 -119.43 76.93
N ILE A 134 77.05 -119.95 77.50
CA ILE A 134 76.90 -120.20 78.94
C ILE A 134 77.13 -121.69 79.19
N SER A 135 77.99 -122.07 80.13
CA SER A 135 78.33 -123.49 80.40
C SER A 135 78.25 -123.85 81.89
N ALA A 136 77.85 -125.09 82.17
CA ALA A 136 77.81 -125.67 83.51
C ALA A 136 78.97 -126.65 83.76
N THR A 137 79.55 -126.63 84.97
CA THR A 137 80.70 -127.48 85.36
C THR A 137 80.51 -128.07 86.75
N GLN A 138 80.76 -129.37 86.96
CA GLN A 138 80.63 -129.99 88.28
C GLN A 138 81.71 -129.49 89.24
N THR A 139 81.31 -128.86 90.36
CA THR A 139 82.22 -128.35 91.40
C THR A 139 82.17 -129.17 92.68
N PHE A 140 81.06 -129.85 92.98
CA PHE A 140 80.96 -130.80 94.09
C PHE A 140 79.90 -131.88 93.80
N ASN A 141 80.12 -133.11 94.26
CA ASN A 141 79.19 -134.23 94.09
C ASN A 141 79.41 -135.27 95.20
N SER A 142 78.35 -135.68 95.91
CA SER A 142 78.39 -136.72 96.95
C SER A 142 77.56 -137.98 96.66
N THR A 143 77.06 -138.16 95.43
CA THR A 143 76.29 -139.38 95.04
C THR A 143 77.19 -140.59 94.72
N GLY A 144 78.44 -140.33 94.35
CA GLY A 144 79.40 -141.33 93.84
C GLY A 144 79.25 -141.67 92.35
N GLY A 145 78.27 -141.10 91.63
CA GLY A 145 78.06 -141.29 90.20
C GLY A 145 78.32 -140.02 89.38
N THR A 146 78.66 -140.16 88.11
CA THR A 146 78.94 -139.05 87.18
C THR A 146 77.65 -138.53 86.56
N PHE A 147 77.44 -137.21 86.52
CA PHE A 147 76.28 -136.59 85.88
C PHE A 147 76.61 -136.14 84.46
N ASP A 148 75.63 -136.19 83.55
CA ASP A 148 75.76 -135.52 82.25
C ASP A 148 75.47 -134.02 82.40
N LEU A 149 76.32 -133.19 81.80
CA LEU A 149 76.23 -131.72 81.80
C LEU A 149 76.16 -131.12 80.40
N ALA A 150 76.21 -131.92 79.32
CA ALA A 150 76.18 -131.39 77.97
C ALA A 150 74.88 -130.62 77.65
N PRO A 151 73.67 -131.08 78.06
CA PRO A 151 72.40 -130.35 77.87
C PRO A 151 72.22 -129.09 78.74
N ALA A 152 73.25 -128.65 79.46
CA ALA A 152 73.22 -127.47 80.33
C ALA A 152 74.00 -126.28 79.75
N THR A 153 74.24 -126.24 78.43
CA THR A 153 75.23 -125.36 77.78
C THR A 153 74.71 -124.71 76.50
N PHE A 154 74.30 -123.44 76.57
CA PHE A 154 73.56 -122.73 75.51
C PHE A 154 74.26 -121.44 75.03
N THR A 155 73.84 -120.91 73.86
CA THR A 155 74.46 -119.75 73.17
C THR A 155 73.59 -118.48 73.22
N VAL A 156 74.18 -117.29 73.05
CA VAL A 156 73.51 -115.96 73.15
C VAL A 156 74.02 -115.00 72.05
N ASN A 157 73.16 -114.15 71.46
CA ASN A 157 73.46 -113.25 70.31
C ASN A 157 72.80 -111.84 70.39
N VAL A 158 73.37 -110.76 69.84
CA VAL A 158 72.95 -109.34 70.11
C VAL A 158 73.11 -108.33 68.91
N ALA A 159 72.12 -107.42 68.60
CA ALA A 159 72.06 -106.51 67.38
C ALA A 159 71.53 -105.01 67.51
N ALA A 160 71.38 -104.20 66.41
CA ALA A 160 71.36 -102.67 66.30
C ALA A 160 70.29 -101.92 65.35
N PRO A 161 70.16 -100.53 65.23
CA PRO A 161 68.96 -99.71 64.72
C PRO A 161 69.02 -98.64 63.49
N ALA A 162 67.97 -97.80 63.15
CA ALA A 162 67.69 -97.02 61.83
C ALA A 162 66.83 -95.63 61.79
N PRO A 163 66.56 -94.88 60.62
CA PRO A 163 66.05 -93.42 60.45
C PRO A 163 64.76 -93.00 59.55
N ALA A 164 64.56 -91.71 59.04
CA ALA A 164 63.26 -91.05 58.51
C ALA A 164 63.25 -89.93 57.31
N ASN A 165 62.15 -89.11 57.04
CA ASN A 165 61.70 -88.37 55.75
C ASN A 165 61.17 -86.84 55.78
N THR A 166 60.82 -86.17 54.62
CA THR A 166 60.42 -84.70 54.35
C THR A 166 59.08 -84.38 53.54
N ALA A 167 58.85 -83.14 52.97
CA ALA A 167 57.52 -82.53 52.56
C ALA A 167 57.50 -81.40 51.43
N PRO A 168 56.33 -81.04 50.78
CA PRO A 168 56.22 -80.24 49.52
C PRO A 168 55.84 -78.73 49.61
N THR A 169 55.89 -78.02 48.46
CA THR A 169 55.49 -76.59 48.30
C THR A 169 54.56 -76.31 47.10
N LEU A 170 53.75 -75.22 47.15
CA LEU A 170 52.71 -74.90 46.15
C LEU A 170 52.59 -73.38 45.88
N SER A 171 52.30 -72.99 44.63
CA SER A 171 51.90 -71.62 44.24
C SER A 171 50.80 -71.58 43.17
N VAL A 172 50.09 -70.45 43.06
CA VAL A 172 49.10 -70.18 42.00
C VAL A 172 49.75 -69.34 40.90
N ALA A 173 49.50 -69.69 39.65
CA ALA A 173 50.04 -69.02 38.46
C ALA A 173 48.94 -68.69 37.43
N GLY A 174 49.23 -67.74 36.54
CA GLY A 174 48.28 -67.20 35.54
C GLY A 174 47.47 -66.02 36.06
N VAL A 175 46.91 -66.12 37.27
CA VAL A 175 46.16 -65.06 37.95
C VAL A 175 46.87 -64.56 39.21
N THR A 176 46.75 -63.26 39.50
CA THR A 176 47.40 -62.61 40.64
C THR A 176 46.37 -62.10 41.65
N THR A 177 46.59 -62.33 42.94
CA THR A 177 45.71 -61.84 44.01
C THR A 177 45.59 -60.31 43.98
N GLY A 178 44.37 -59.80 43.97
CA GLY A 178 44.07 -58.36 43.90
C GLY A 178 44.22 -57.74 42.50
N ALA A 179 44.54 -58.53 41.46
CA ALA A 179 44.49 -58.04 40.09
C ALA A 179 43.05 -57.88 39.59
N SER A 180 42.87 -57.00 38.60
CA SER A 180 41.62 -56.85 37.87
C SER A 180 41.84 -57.21 36.39
N TYR A 181 40.93 -58.00 35.83
CA TYR A 181 40.95 -58.46 34.45
C TYR A 181 39.65 -58.05 33.76
N SER A 182 39.69 -57.70 32.48
CA SER A 182 38.46 -57.47 31.71
C SER A 182 37.69 -58.77 31.50
N LYS A 183 36.35 -58.67 31.43
CA LYS A 183 35.45 -59.75 31.01
C LYS A 183 35.97 -60.37 29.70
N GLY A 184 36.09 -61.70 29.66
CA GLY A 184 36.66 -62.44 28.52
C GLY A 184 38.19 -62.43 28.40
N ALA A 185 38.92 -61.65 29.20
CA ALA A 185 40.39 -61.53 29.17
C ALA A 185 41.10 -62.09 30.43
N VAL A 186 40.39 -62.86 31.26
CA VAL A 186 40.95 -63.52 32.46
C VAL A 186 41.94 -64.62 32.03
N PRO A 187 43.22 -64.60 32.46
CA PRO A 187 44.17 -65.65 32.15
C PRO A 187 43.81 -67.00 32.79
N ALA A 188 44.17 -68.11 32.16
CA ALA A 188 43.93 -69.45 32.71
C ALA A 188 44.75 -69.69 33.99
N ALA A 189 44.07 -69.91 35.11
CA ALA A 189 44.69 -70.15 36.41
C ALA A 189 45.21 -71.59 36.57
N SER A 190 46.39 -71.76 37.15
CA SER A 190 47.03 -73.06 37.37
C SER A 190 47.75 -73.14 38.72
N CYS A 191 47.94 -74.35 39.22
CA CYS A 191 48.67 -74.68 40.43
C CYS A 191 50.05 -75.22 40.05
N SER A 192 51.12 -74.59 40.51
CA SER A 192 52.49 -75.09 40.39
C SER A 192 52.90 -75.74 41.71
N VAL A 193 53.29 -77.01 41.67
CA VAL A 193 53.73 -77.80 42.83
C VAL A 193 55.19 -78.17 42.66
N VAL A 194 55.99 -77.97 43.71
CA VAL A 194 57.43 -78.26 43.75
C VAL A 194 57.73 -79.06 45.00
N ASP A 195 58.34 -80.23 44.81
CA ASP A 195 58.72 -81.16 45.87
C ASP A 195 60.09 -81.78 45.57
N ALA A 196 60.85 -82.10 46.62
CA ALA A 196 62.24 -82.56 46.52
C ALA A 196 62.37 -84.08 46.28
N GLU A 197 61.38 -84.87 46.70
CA GLU A 197 61.41 -86.33 46.69
C GLU A 197 60.48 -86.93 45.61
N ASP A 198 59.26 -86.41 45.45
CA ASP A 198 58.22 -86.86 44.51
C ASP A 198 58.17 -86.05 43.20
N GLY A 199 58.76 -84.85 43.17
CA GLY A 199 58.99 -84.04 41.99
C GLY A 199 57.83 -83.15 41.50
N ASN A 200 58.19 -82.17 40.66
CA ASN A 200 57.32 -81.04 40.30
C ASN A 200 56.13 -81.41 39.40
N ARG A 201 55.00 -80.73 39.59
CA ARG A 201 53.77 -80.88 38.79
C ARG A 201 53.06 -79.55 38.54
N THR A 202 52.23 -79.53 37.49
CA THR A 202 51.32 -78.41 37.22
C THR A 202 49.92 -78.95 36.89
N VAL A 203 48.89 -78.38 37.50
CA VAL A 203 47.47 -78.73 37.28
C VAL A 203 46.63 -77.46 37.11
N ALA A 204 45.42 -77.57 36.56
CA ALA A 204 44.49 -76.44 36.51
C ALA A 204 44.01 -76.06 37.92
N ALA A 205 43.85 -74.77 38.20
CA ALA A 205 43.29 -74.31 39.47
C ALA A 205 41.77 -74.46 39.48
N THR A 206 41.20 -74.75 40.66
CA THR A 206 39.74 -74.81 40.82
C THR A 206 39.20 -73.40 40.98
N LEU A 207 38.36 -72.96 40.04
CA LEU A 207 37.73 -71.63 40.09
C LEU A 207 36.45 -71.66 40.93
N SER A 208 36.22 -70.61 41.72
CA SER A 208 34.93 -70.35 42.36
C SER A 208 33.88 -69.90 41.34
N GLY A 209 32.60 -69.92 41.75
CA GLY A 209 31.62 -69.03 41.12
C GLY A 209 32.05 -67.57 41.23
N ILE A 210 31.63 -66.74 40.29
CA ILE A 210 31.82 -65.28 40.34
C ILE A 210 30.86 -64.72 41.39
N THR A 211 31.30 -63.71 42.15
CA THR A 211 30.56 -63.15 43.28
C THR A 211 30.51 -61.62 43.24
N GLY A 212 29.34 -61.04 43.49
CA GLY A 212 29.09 -59.61 43.37
C GLY A 212 27.68 -59.32 42.83
N PRO A 213 27.27 -58.05 42.73
CA PRO A 213 25.93 -57.67 42.24
C PRO A 213 25.69 -58.09 40.79
N TYR A 214 26.73 -58.11 39.96
CA TYR A 214 26.67 -58.41 38.52
C TYR A 214 27.28 -59.78 38.17
N ALA A 215 27.28 -60.71 39.14
CA ALA A 215 27.83 -62.04 38.96
C ALA A 215 27.13 -62.86 37.86
N ALA A 216 25.84 -62.58 37.61
CA ALA A 216 25.08 -63.16 36.50
C ALA A 216 25.62 -62.73 35.12
N ASP A 217 26.12 -61.49 35.00
CA ASP A 217 26.79 -60.98 33.79
C ASP A 217 28.25 -61.45 33.69
N GLY A 218 28.74 -62.22 34.66
CA GLY A 218 30.14 -62.67 34.73
C GLY A 218 31.11 -61.60 35.28
N ILE A 219 30.62 -60.63 36.04
CA ILE A 219 31.38 -59.51 36.60
C ILE A 219 31.35 -59.56 38.13
N GLY A 220 32.50 -59.28 38.78
CA GLY A 220 32.67 -59.42 40.23
C GLY A 220 33.97 -60.12 40.61
N GLN A 221 34.06 -60.67 41.81
CA GLN A 221 35.25 -61.39 42.29
C GLN A 221 35.17 -62.90 42.03
N GLN A 222 36.29 -63.48 41.63
CA GLN A 222 36.48 -64.93 41.48
C GLN A 222 37.80 -65.34 42.14
N THR A 223 37.82 -66.54 42.73
CA THR A 223 39.00 -67.12 43.38
C THR A 223 39.44 -68.38 42.66
N ALA A 224 40.71 -68.44 42.29
CA ALA A 224 41.39 -69.66 41.88
C ALA A 224 42.05 -70.33 43.10
N SER A 225 41.73 -71.60 43.35
CA SER A 225 42.18 -72.36 44.52
C SER A 225 42.95 -73.63 44.13
N CYS A 226 43.95 -73.95 44.94
CA CYS A 226 44.91 -75.02 44.71
C CYS A 226 45.23 -75.78 46.01
N SER A 227 45.29 -77.11 45.93
CA SER A 227 45.79 -77.98 47.01
C SER A 227 46.48 -79.21 46.44
N TYR A 228 47.44 -79.77 47.18
CA TYR A 228 48.17 -80.98 46.81
C TYR A 228 48.59 -81.77 48.06
N THR A 229 48.82 -83.07 47.88
CA THR A 229 49.31 -84.02 48.91
C THR A 229 50.41 -84.88 48.29
N ASP A 230 51.53 -85.04 48.99
CA ASP A 230 52.65 -85.89 48.56
C ASP A 230 52.39 -87.40 48.86
N GLY A 231 53.34 -88.26 48.52
CA GLY A 231 53.34 -89.69 48.86
C GLY A 231 53.60 -89.99 50.34
N GLY A 232 54.07 -89.02 51.12
CA GLY A 232 54.28 -89.11 52.57
C GLY A 232 53.04 -88.79 53.42
N GLY A 233 52.01 -88.17 52.82
CA GLY A 233 50.78 -87.72 53.47
C GLY A 233 50.79 -86.25 53.92
N LEU A 234 51.72 -85.43 53.45
CA LEU A 234 51.88 -84.02 53.81
C LEU A 234 51.31 -83.11 52.71
N THR A 235 50.74 -81.97 53.13
CA THR A 235 49.83 -81.18 52.28
C THR A 235 50.23 -79.71 52.16
N ALA A 236 50.04 -79.14 50.97
CA ALA A 236 50.18 -77.71 50.69
C ALA A 236 48.93 -77.15 50.00
N SER A 237 48.61 -75.87 50.24
CA SER A 237 47.45 -75.20 49.63
C SER A 237 47.70 -73.70 49.44
N GLY A 238 46.98 -73.10 48.49
CA GLY A 238 47.06 -71.68 48.17
C GLY A 238 45.93 -71.22 47.26
N SER A 239 45.65 -69.93 47.23
CA SER A 239 44.57 -69.35 46.43
C SER A 239 44.88 -67.91 45.99
N ALA A 240 44.31 -67.48 44.87
CA ALA A 240 44.37 -66.12 44.37
C ALA A 240 42.97 -65.61 43.99
N THR A 241 42.55 -64.51 44.61
CA THR A 241 41.27 -63.83 44.35
C THR A 241 41.50 -62.60 43.49
N TYR A 242 40.75 -62.45 42.41
CA TYR A 242 40.86 -61.35 41.44
C TYR A 242 39.47 -60.82 41.07
N SER A 243 39.40 -59.60 40.54
CA SER A 243 38.16 -59.03 39.98
C SER A 243 38.08 -59.21 38.47
N ILE A 244 36.88 -59.48 37.98
CA ILE A 244 36.50 -59.42 36.58
C ILE A 244 35.65 -58.15 36.41
N GLY A 245 36.16 -57.20 35.63
CA GLY A 245 35.51 -55.92 35.34
C GLY A 245 35.05 -55.82 33.89
N ASP A 246 34.13 -54.89 33.64
CA ASP A 246 33.66 -54.57 32.29
C ASP A 246 34.68 -53.64 31.58
N PRO A 247 35.11 -53.93 30.33
CA PRO A 247 35.99 -53.06 29.56
C PRO A 247 35.29 -51.90 28.82
N SER A 248 33.96 -51.83 28.81
CA SER A 248 33.19 -51.03 27.84
C SER A 248 32.00 -50.28 28.48
N GLY A 249 31.96 -48.97 28.30
CA GLY A 249 30.80 -48.16 28.74
C GLY A 249 29.56 -48.32 27.85
N PRO A 250 28.38 -47.93 28.36
CA PRO A 250 27.10 -48.17 27.69
C PRO A 250 26.95 -47.33 26.42
N GLN A 251 26.36 -47.92 25.38
CA GLN A 251 26.19 -47.28 24.08
C GLN A 251 24.82 -46.58 23.99
N ILE A 252 24.79 -45.36 23.45
CA ILE A 252 23.57 -44.55 23.31
C ILE A 252 23.31 -44.17 21.84
N SER A 253 22.13 -44.49 21.36
CA SER A 253 21.57 -43.98 20.10
C SER A 253 20.15 -43.45 20.33
N TYR A 254 19.63 -42.73 19.34
CA TYR A 254 18.24 -42.27 19.32
C TYR A 254 17.71 -42.34 17.89
N THR A 255 16.38 -42.35 17.79
CA THR A 255 15.64 -42.23 16.54
C THR A 255 14.56 -41.18 16.70
N LEU A 256 14.21 -40.51 15.60
CA LEU A 256 13.08 -39.59 15.52
C LEU A 256 12.00 -40.23 14.64
N ASN A 257 10.73 -39.93 14.92
CA ASN A 257 9.61 -40.30 14.07
C ASN A 257 8.63 -39.11 13.96
N PRO A 258 8.54 -38.40 12.82
CA PRO A 258 9.28 -38.62 11.58
C PRO A 258 10.81 -38.46 11.71
N GLY A 259 11.57 -39.22 10.91
CA GLY A 259 13.03 -39.37 11.04
C GLY A 259 13.87 -38.16 10.63
N THR A 260 13.27 -37.18 9.95
CA THR A 260 13.93 -35.94 9.51
C THR A 260 12.97 -34.77 9.70
N PRO A 261 13.47 -33.55 9.99
CA PRO A 261 12.68 -32.33 9.95
C PRO A 261 11.85 -32.22 8.67
N ASN A 262 10.55 -31.95 8.81
CA ASN A 262 9.61 -31.83 7.70
C ASN A 262 9.28 -30.36 7.32
N GLY A 263 9.84 -29.41 8.07
CA GLY A 263 9.84 -27.98 7.76
C GLY A 263 11.16 -27.47 7.20
N LEU A 264 11.21 -26.16 6.96
CA LEU A 264 12.42 -25.40 6.63
C LEU A 264 13.34 -25.26 7.84
N SER A 265 14.58 -24.84 7.59
CA SER A 265 15.58 -24.47 8.62
C SER A 265 15.78 -25.52 9.72
N GLU A 266 15.61 -26.81 9.41
CA GLU A 266 15.66 -27.95 10.33
C GLU A 266 14.62 -27.88 11.47
N TRP A 267 13.40 -27.43 11.19
CA TRP A 267 12.24 -27.51 12.10
C TRP A 267 11.29 -28.64 11.73
N PHE A 268 10.52 -29.10 12.72
CA PHE A 268 9.36 -29.95 12.50
C PHE A 268 8.09 -29.10 12.45
N THR A 269 7.22 -29.34 11.46
CA THR A 269 5.90 -28.70 11.32
C THR A 269 4.75 -29.66 11.62
N ALA A 270 5.06 -30.81 12.22
CA ALA A 270 4.11 -31.81 12.71
C ALA A 270 4.70 -32.52 13.95
N PRO A 271 3.85 -33.06 14.85
CA PRO A 271 4.29 -33.82 16.02
C PRO A 271 5.32 -34.91 15.71
N LEU A 272 6.34 -35.03 16.56
CA LEU A 272 7.35 -36.08 16.47
C LEU A 272 7.52 -36.84 17.79
N ILE A 273 8.08 -38.04 17.68
CA ILE A 273 8.50 -38.88 18.81
C ILE A 273 10.02 -39.01 18.77
N LEU A 274 10.68 -38.78 19.91
CA LEU A 274 12.09 -39.08 20.17
C LEU A 274 12.16 -40.35 21.01
N SER A 275 12.68 -41.43 20.44
CA SER A 275 12.87 -42.72 21.13
C SER A 275 14.36 -43.01 21.27
N TRP A 276 14.84 -43.21 22.50
CA TRP A 276 16.23 -43.57 22.79
C TRP A 276 16.45 -45.09 22.72
N THR A 277 17.68 -45.50 22.45
CA THR A 277 18.14 -46.89 22.57
C THR A 277 19.46 -46.89 23.31
N VAL A 278 19.46 -47.47 24.50
CA VAL A 278 20.65 -47.63 25.35
C VAL A 278 20.94 -49.11 25.50
N THR A 279 22.19 -49.52 25.27
CA THR A 279 22.61 -50.92 25.38
C THR A 279 23.96 -51.04 26.07
N ASP A 280 24.05 -52.05 26.95
CA ASP A 280 25.31 -52.54 27.49
C ASP A 280 25.35 -54.07 27.31
N PRO A 281 26.16 -54.62 26.38
CA PRO A 281 26.24 -56.07 26.16
C PRO A 281 27.10 -56.79 27.21
N GLU A 282 27.94 -56.07 27.94
CA GLU A 282 28.93 -56.61 28.84
C GLU A 282 28.44 -56.64 30.31
N SER A 283 27.62 -55.67 30.73
CA SER A 283 27.05 -55.59 32.09
C SER A 283 25.58 -55.11 32.13
N PRO A 284 24.65 -55.73 31.37
CA PRO A 284 23.25 -55.27 31.28
C PRO A 284 22.52 -55.22 32.62
N GLY A 285 22.86 -56.07 33.60
CA GLY A 285 22.32 -56.03 34.96
C GLY A 285 22.80 -54.86 35.81
N SER A 286 23.74 -54.05 35.32
CA SER A 286 24.28 -52.86 35.98
C SER A 286 23.81 -51.53 35.36
N LEU A 287 23.08 -51.58 34.24
CA LEU A 287 22.72 -50.42 33.44
C LEU A 287 21.69 -49.53 34.15
N VAL A 288 22.04 -48.26 34.35
CA VAL A 288 21.17 -47.20 34.88
C VAL A 288 21.11 -46.05 33.90
N THR A 289 19.90 -45.66 33.50
CA THR A 289 19.62 -44.56 32.56
C THR A 289 19.05 -43.33 33.25
N THR A 290 19.26 -42.15 32.67
CA THR A 290 18.67 -40.87 33.12
C THR A 290 18.52 -39.93 31.93
N GLY A 291 17.30 -39.41 31.71
CA GLY A 291 16.95 -38.57 30.55
C GLY A 291 16.67 -39.34 29.25
N CYS A 292 16.62 -40.68 29.31
CA CYS A 292 16.49 -41.57 28.16
C CYS A 292 15.04 -42.03 27.90
N GLU A 293 14.06 -41.39 28.52
CA GLU A 293 12.62 -41.69 28.33
C GLU A 293 12.16 -41.25 26.92
N GLU A 294 11.19 -41.96 26.35
CA GLU A 294 10.56 -41.55 25.09
C GLU A 294 9.84 -40.20 25.26
N GLN A 295 10.06 -39.27 24.32
CA GLN A 295 9.45 -37.93 24.34
C GLN A 295 8.53 -37.75 23.13
N ALA A 296 7.24 -37.54 23.38
CA ALA A 296 6.28 -37.11 22.36
C ALA A 296 6.23 -35.57 22.32
N ILE A 297 6.85 -34.99 21.30
CA ILE A 297 6.89 -33.55 21.06
C ILE A 297 5.70 -33.20 20.17
N SER A 298 4.61 -32.73 20.79
CA SER A 298 3.31 -32.52 20.13
C SER A 298 2.75 -31.10 20.24
N ALA A 299 3.55 -30.17 20.76
CA ALA A 299 3.20 -28.76 20.92
C ALA A 299 4.40 -27.90 20.50
N ASP A 300 4.11 -26.67 20.07
CA ASP A 300 5.10 -25.73 19.55
C ASP A 300 6.17 -25.41 20.61
N GLN A 301 7.44 -25.56 20.24
CA GLN A 301 8.60 -25.33 21.10
C GLN A 301 9.81 -24.83 20.31
N VAL A 302 10.52 -23.86 20.89
CA VAL A 302 11.84 -23.44 20.41
C VAL A 302 12.81 -24.62 20.39
N LYS A 303 13.83 -24.57 19.52
CA LYS A 303 14.82 -25.65 19.38
C LYS A 303 15.54 -25.97 20.70
N ILE A 304 15.30 -27.16 21.24
CA ILE A 304 15.94 -27.67 22.46
C ILE A 304 16.63 -29.02 22.21
N ALA A 305 17.81 -29.22 22.77
CA ALA A 305 18.49 -30.51 22.76
C ALA A 305 18.04 -31.35 23.96
N TYR A 306 17.81 -32.65 23.73
CA TYR A 306 17.48 -33.61 24.78
C TYR A 306 18.71 -34.46 25.11
N THR A 307 19.04 -34.58 26.39
CA THR A 307 20.21 -35.33 26.87
C THR A 307 19.78 -36.66 27.49
N CYS A 308 20.25 -37.78 26.93
CA CYS A 308 20.22 -39.08 27.58
C CYS A 308 21.60 -39.41 28.14
N SER A 309 21.63 -39.95 29.35
CA SER A 309 22.84 -40.39 30.04
C SER A 309 22.65 -41.80 30.58
N ALA A 310 23.70 -42.61 30.52
CA ALA A 310 23.71 -43.98 30.97
C ALA A 310 24.99 -44.29 31.75
N THR A 311 24.91 -45.15 32.75
CA THR A 311 26.04 -45.66 33.52
C THR A 311 25.90 -47.16 33.74
N SER A 312 27.01 -47.89 33.67
CA SER A 312 27.12 -49.33 33.90
C SER A 312 28.41 -49.65 34.67
N ALA A 313 28.72 -50.93 34.86
CA ALA A 313 29.99 -51.37 35.42
C ALA A 313 31.21 -50.99 34.55
N GLY A 314 31.02 -50.76 33.25
CA GLY A 314 32.07 -50.36 32.30
C GLY A 314 32.27 -48.85 32.17
N GLY A 315 31.41 -48.03 32.80
CA GLY A 315 31.57 -46.58 32.89
C GLY A 315 30.28 -45.80 32.59
N SER A 316 30.44 -44.52 32.27
CA SER A 316 29.32 -43.61 31.95
C SER A 316 29.44 -43.07 30.53
N THR A 317 28.31 -42.80 29.89
CA THR A 317 28.23 -42.12 28.59
C THR A 317 27.01 -41.21 28.56
N SER A 318 27.10 -40.08 27.86
CA SER A 318 26.02 -39.13 27.66
C SER A 318 25.94 -38.74 26.19
N LYS A 319 24.73 -38.49 25.71
CA LYS A 319 24.47 -38.09 24.33
C LYS A 319 23.32 -37.10 24.26
N ASP A 320 23.56 -36.01 23.55
CA ASP A 320 22.53 -35.04 23.19
C ASP A 320 21.94 -35.36 21.82
N THR A 321 20.67 -34.98 21.61
CA THR A 321 20.12 -34.85 20.27
C THR A 321 20.68 -33.61 19.57
N VAL A 322 20.54 -33.55 18.25
CA VAL A 322 20.45 -32.23 17.59
C VAL A 322 19.30 -31.41 18.21
N PRO A 323 19.36 -30.07 18.26
CA PRO A 323 18.27 -29.26 18.83
C PRO A 323 16.96 -29.44 18.06
N LEU A 324 15.95 -30.01 18.71
CA LEU A 324 14.63 -30.30 18.15
C LEU A 324 13.68 -29.14 18.43
N GLY A 325 13.30 -28.42 17.38
CA GLY A 325 12.23 -27.42 17.43
C GLY A 325 11.03 -27.93 16.64
N LEU A 326 9.84 -27.73 17.21
CA LEU A 326 8.58 -27.96 16.53
C LEU A 326 7.84 -26.63 16.47
N ASP A 327 7.32 -26.30 15.29
CA ASP A 327 6.43 -25.17 15.09
C ASP A 327 5.43 -25.55 14.00
N ALA A 328 4.18 -25.78 14.38
CA ALA A 328 3.07 -26.10 13.47
C ALA A 328 2.07 -24.94 13.32
N THR A 329 2.39 -23.75 13.84
CA THR A 329 1.50 -22.58 13.86
C THR A 329 1.89 -21.57 12.79
N PRO A 330 1.06 -21.33 11.75
CA PRO A 330 1.33 -20.28 10.76
C PRO A 330 1.36 -18.87 11.36
N PRO A 331 2.15 -17.93 10.79
CA PRO A 331 2.20 -16.55 11.26
C PRO A 331 0.83 -15.88 11.34
N ALA A 332 0.56 -15.22 12.47
CA ALA A 332 -0.56 -14.31 12.61
C ALA A 332 -0.26 -13.02 11.82
N VAL A 333 -1.16 -12.66 10.90
CA VAL A 333 -1.03 -11.48 10.03
C VAL A 333 -1.93 -10.36 10.54
N SER A 334 -1.44 -9.12 10.48
CA SER A 334 -2.18 -7.91 10.84
C SER A 334 -1.96 -6.80 9.81
N TYR A 335 -2.90 -5.85 9.73
CA TYR A 335 -2.78 -4.66 8.89
C TYR A 335 -2.13 -3.52 9.70
N ALA A 336 -1.06 -2.94 9.16
CA ALA A 336 -0.25 -1.93 9.84
C ALA A 336 -0.58 -0.48 9.39
N GLY A 337 -1.07 -0.30 8.17
CA GLY A 337 -1.38 1.01 7.59
C GLY A 337 -1.31 0.99 6.06
N ALA A 338 -1.65 2.11 5.42
CA ALA A 338 -1.57 2.26 3.97
C ALA A 338 -1.15 3.67 3.57
N GLU A 339 -0.46 3.78 2.44
CA GLU A 339 0.03 5.02 1.86
C GLU A 339 -0.36 5.13 0.37
N GLY A 340 -0.55 6.36 -0.11
CA GLY A 340 -0.95 6.65 -1.49
C GLY A 340 -1.20 8.14 -1.69
N PRO A 341 -1.60 8.57 -2.91
CA PRO A 341 -1.96 9.97 -3.17
C PRO A 341 -3.20 10.37 -2.36
N VAL A 342 -3.02 11.12 -1.26
CA VAL A 342 -4.13 11.49 -0.37
C VAL A 342 -5.13 12.41 -1.09
N GLY A 343 -6.41 12.10 -0.94
CA GLY A 343 -7.55 12.91 -1.36
C GLY A 343 -8.34 13.49 -0.17
N ASN A 344 -9.54 13.99 -0.47
CA ASN A 344 -10.51 14.49 0.51
C ASN A 344 -11.40 13.35 1.04
N ASP A 345 -12.15 13.59 2.12
CA ASP A 345 -13.23 12.71 2.66
C ASP A 345 -12.93 11.20 2.78
N GLY A 346 -11.65 10.87 3.01
CA GLY A 346 -11.14 9.52 3.17
C GLY A 346 -10.85 8.76 1.86
N TRP A 347 -10.84 9.45 0.72
CA TRP A 347 -10.44 8.93 -0.59
C TRP A 347 -8.94 9.02 -0.83
N PHE A 348 -8.44 8.16 -1.71
CA PHE A 348 -7.13 8.28 -2.36
C PHE A 348 -7.29 8.59 -3.85
N ARG A 349 -6.46 9.49 -4.37
CA ARG A 349 -6.46 9.94 -5.77
C ARG A 349 -5.55 9.12 -6.67
N GLY A 350 -5.65 7.81 -6.54
CA GLY A 350 -4.79 6.84 -7.22
C GLY A 350 -4.30 5.72 -6.31
N PRO A 351 -3.28 4.95 -6.76
CA PRO A 351 -2.91 3.68 -6.13
C PRO A 351 -2.60 3.74 -4.64
N VAL A 352 -3.19 2.80 -3.89
CA VAL A 352 -2.96 2.60 -2.46
C VAL A 352 -2.05 1.41 -2.26
N THR A 353 -1.02 1.59 -1.44
CA THR A 353 -0.11 0.53 -0.97
C THR A 353 -0.46 0.20 0.47
N ALA A 354 -1.08 -0.95 0.70
CA ALA A 354 -1.41 -1.46 2.03
C ALA A 354 -0.23 -2.27 2.58
N THR A 355 0.20 -1.95 3.81
CA THR A 355 1.29 -2.65 4.50
C THR A 355 0.74 -3.54 5.60
N PHE A 356 1.25 -4.76 5.62
CA PHE A 356 0.89 -5.82 6.55
C PHE A 356 2.12 -6.22 7.37
N THR A 357 1.90 -6.64 8.60
CA THR A 357 2.91 -7.20 9.49
C THR A 357 2.53 -8.61 9.89
N ALA A 358 3.52 -9.46 10.12
CA ALA A 358 3.34 -10.81 10.61
C ALA A 358 4.10 -11.04 11.90
N THR A 359 3.51 -11.84 12.79
CA THR A 359 4.11 -12.30 14.04
C THR A 359 3.91 -13.80 14.16
N ASP A 360 4.99 -14.52 14.45
CA ASP A 360 4.96 -15.86 15.02
C ASP A 360 5.72 -15.85 16.37
N ALA A 361 5.34 -16.75 17.27
CA ALA A 361 5.85 -16.88 18.64
C ALA A 361 6.92 -17.96 18.81
N THR A 362 7.12 -18.87 17.85
CA THR A 362 7.88 -20.11 18.02
C THR A 362 9.15 -20.16 17.18
N SER A 363 9.03 -20.15 15.84
CA SER A 363 10.17 -20.08 14.92
C SER A 363 10.42 -18.67 14.37
N GLY A 364 9.41 -17.79 14.45
CA GLY A 364 9.46 -16.39 14.05
C GLY A 364 9.20 -16.18 12.55
N PRO A 365 8.59 -15.05 12.16
CA PRO A 365 8.19 -14.78 10.78
C PRO A 365 9.42 -14.57 9.88
N ALA A 366 9.47 -15.25 8.73
CA ALA A 366 10.56 -15.11 7.75
C ALA A 366 10.62 -13.69 7.13
N ALA A 367 9.48 -12.99 7.11
CA ALA A 367 9.39 -11.56 6.84
C ALA A 367 8.45 -10.90 7.86
N GLN A 368 8.94 -9.90 8.61
CA GLN A 368 8.14 -9.18 9.61
C GLN A 368 7.07 -8.27 8.99
N SER A 369 7.29 -7.81 7.76
CA SER A 369 6.32 -7.00 7.00
C SER A 369 6.42 -7.24 5.50
N ALA A 370 5.31 -6.97 4.81
CA ALA A 370 5.20 -6.96 3.35
C ALA A 370 4.04 -6.04 2.96
N SER A 371 4.05 -5.53 1.72
CA SER A 371 3.07 -4.57 1.24
C SER A 371 2.55 -4.96 -0.14
N GLU A 372 1.28 -4.65 -0.41
CA GLU A 372 0.59 -4.90 -1.68
C GLU A 372 -0.04 -3.60 -2.19
N THR A 373 0.06 -3.35 -3.50
CA THR A 373 -0.38 -2.09 -4.13
C THR A 373 -1.50 -2.34 -5.14
N THR A 374 -2.58 -1.56 -5.06
CA THR A 374 -3.66 -1.61 -6.06
C THR A 374 -3.16 -1.25 -7.46
N ALA A 375 -3.64 -1.92 -8.50
CA ALA A 375 -3.24 -1.61 -9.88
C ALA A 375 -3.59 -0.15 -10.27
N ALA A 376 -2.76 0.45 -11.14
CA ALA A 376 -3.01 1.80 -11.65
C ALA A 376 -4.36 1.89 -12.38
N GLY A 377 -5.15 2.91 -12.08
CA GLY A 377 -6.52 3.07 -12.60
C GLY A 377 -7.57 2.16 -11.93
N THR A 378 -7.29 1.57 -10.77
CA THR A 378 -8.32 0.90 -9.96
C THR A 378 -9.09 1.93 -9.12
N GLU A 379 -10.41 2.00 -9.31
CA GLU A 379 -11.27 3.02 -8.70
C GLU A 379 -12.56 2.39 -8.14
N GLY A 380 -13.06 2.92 -7.03
CA GLY A 380 -14.23 2.44 -6.31
C GLY A 380 -14.25 2.83 -4.82
N ALA A 381 -15.44 2.89 -4.24
CA ALA A 381 -15.63 3.25 -2.83
C ALA A 381 -15.20 2.17 -1.80
N ALA A 382 -14.82 0.97 -2.25
CA ALA A 382 -14.48 -0.18 -1.41
C ALA A 382 -13.53 -1.17 -2.13
N ILE A 383 -12.37 -0.68 -2.59
CA ILE A 383 -11.32 -1.52 -3.18
C ILE A 383 -10.58 -2.29 -2.09
N GLU A 384 -10.75 -3.62 -2.05
CA GLU A 384 -10.07 -4.50 -1.11
C GLU A 384 -8.61 -4.75 -1.53
N VAL A 385 -7.67 -4.63 -0.59
CA VAL A 385 -6.30 -5.13 -0.75
C VAL A 385 -6.12 -6.32 0.17
N ARG A 386 -5.71 -7.47 -0.39
CA ARG A 386 -5.58 -8.73 0.35
C ARG A 386 -4.14 -8.89 0.82
N SER A 387 -3.94 -9.26 2.09
CA SER A 387 -2.60 -9.51 2.62
C SER A 387 -1.86 -10.59 1.81
N PRO A 388 -0.55 -10.46 1.59
CA PRO A 388 0.24 -11.54 1.00
C PRO A 388 0.30 -12.76 1.92
N VAL A 389 0.84 -13.86 1.40
CA VAL A 389 1.20 -15.02 2.23
C VAL A 389 2.48 -14.70 3.00
N PHE A 390 2.43 -14.81 4.32
CA PHE A 390 3.60 -14.81 5.18
C PHE A 390 3.97 -16.24 5.54
N SER A 391 5.27 -16.52 5.66
CA SER A 391 5.77 -17.78 6.24
C SER A 391 6.61 -17.52 7.48
N ASP A 392 6.69 -18.51 8.35
CA ASP A 392 7.63 -18.56 9.47
C ASP A 392 8.96 -19.21 9.07
N THR A 393 9.87 -19.36 10.02
CA THR A 393 11.20 -19.95 9.80
C THR A 393 11.17 -21.47 9.70
N ALA A 394 10.12 -22.11 10.23
CA ALA A 394 9.82 -23.54 10.08
C ALA A 394 9.12 -23.87 8.74
N GLY A 395 8.61 -22.87 8.02
CA GLY A 395 7.96 -23.00 6.72
C GLY A 395 6.45 -23.24 6.76
N ASN A 396 5.75 -23.02 7.88
CA ASN A 396 4.28 -22.90 7.79
C ASN A 396 3.92 -21.56 7.14
N ALA A 397 2.70 -21.46 6.60
CA ALA A 397 2.30 -20.34 5.76
C ALA A 397 0.88 -19.86 6.11
N SER A 398 0.70 -18.54 6.24
CA SER A 398 -0.60 -17.92 6.44
C SER A 398 -1.49 -18.08 5.21
N ALA A 399 -2.81 -18.00 5.39
CA ALA A 399 -3.71 -17.91 4.25
C ALA A 399 -3.44 -16.62 3.44
N LEU A 400 -3.48 -16.72 2.10
CA LEU A 400 -3.48 -15.54 1.23
C LEU A 400 -4.74 -14.72 1.52
N GLY A 401 -4.60 -13.42 1.81
CA GLY A 401 -5.70 -12.56 2.23
C GLY A 401 -6.27 -12.92 3.61
N ALA A 402 -5.43 -13.34 4.55
CA ALA A 402 -5.81 -13.50 5.96
C ALA A 402 -6.33 -12.19 6.58
N VAL A 403 -5.90 -11.03 6.07
CA VAL A 403 -6.44 -9.70 6.39
C VAL A 403 -6.73 -8.93 5.11
N THR A 404 -7.87 -8.24 5.05
CA THR A 404 -8.38 -7.58 3.83
C THR A 404 -8.95 -6.17 4.14
N PRO A 405 -8.10 -5.14 4.34
CA PRO A 405 -8.55 -3.75 4.37
C PRO A 405 -9.20 -3.33 3.05
N SER A 406 -10.18 -2.43 3.12
CA SER A 406 -10.81 -1.80 1.96
C SER A 406 -10.58 -0.29 1.95
N PHE A 407 -10.43 0.26 0.74
CA PHE A 407 -10.09 1.67 0.51
C PHE A 407 -11.05 2.32 -0.47
N LYS A 408 -11.31 3.61 -0.25
CA LYS A 408 -11.94 4.49 -1.22
C LYS A 408 -10.86 5.01 -2.17
N ILE A 409 -10.97 4.72 -3.47
CA ILE A 409 -10.01 5.18 -4.49
C ILE A 409 -10.75 5.81 -5.66
N ASP A 410 -10.35 7.00 -6.06
CA ASP A 410 -10.89 7.73 -7.21
C ASP A 410 -9.86 8.77 -7.67
N GLY A 411 -9.27 8.57 -8.86
CA GLY A 411 -8.35 9.50 -9.52
C GLY A 411 -8.97 10.18 -10.75
N THR A 412 -10.27 10.02 -10.98
CA THR A 412 -10.97 10.53 -12.17
C THR A 412 -11.59 11.88 -11.88
N ALA A 413 -11.20 12.92 -12.63
CA ALA A 413 -11.80 14.25 -12.49
C ALA A 413 -13.24 14.31 -13.03
N PRO A 414 -14.13 15.14 -12.45
CA PRO A 414 -15.50 15.31 -12.94
C PRO A 414 -15.58 15.66 -14.43
N VAL A 415 -16.50 15.00 -15.12
CA VAL A 415 -16.94 15.39 -16.47
C VAL A 415 -17.87 16.59 -16.32
N VAL A 416 -17.61 17.66 -17.08
CA VAL A 416 -18.40 18.91 -17.06
C VAL A 416 -19.19 19.04 -18.35
N ALA A 417 -20.44 19.48 -18.24
CA ALA A 417 -21.31 19.77 -19.37
C ALA A 417 -22.02 21.13 -19.19
N TYR A 418 -22.21 21.85 -20.29
CA TYR A 418 -23.12 22.99 -20.33
C TYR A 418 -24.57 22.50 -20.24
N THR A 419 -25.40 23.24 -19.51
CA THR A 419 -26.79 22.88 -19.22
C THR A 419 -27.75 23.88 -19.87
N GLU A 420 -27.70 25.14 -19.44
CA GLU A 420 -28.64 26.20 -19.87
C GLU A 420 -28.06 27.60 -19.63
N ALA A 421 -28.73 28.63 -20.17
CA ALA A 421 -28.49 30.03 -19.84
C ALA A 421 -29.51 30.51 -18.78
N ASP A 422 -29.20 31.60 -18.08
CA ASP A 422 -30.12 32.21 -17.09
C ASP A 422 -31.45 32.70 -17.67
N ARG A 423 -31.51 32.89 -19.00
CA ARG A 423 -32.70 33.33 -19.75
C ARG A 423 -32.58 33.01 -21.24
N GLU A 424 -33.71 32.98 -21.92
CA GLU A 424 -33.80 33.00 -23.38
C GLU A 424 -33.40 34.37 -23.96
N PRO A 425 -32.93 34.44 -25.22
CA PRO A 425 -32.70 35.71 -25.91
C PRO A 425 -34.02 36.38 -26.33
N ASN A 426 -33.93 37.59 -26.86
CA ASN A 426 -35.08 38.26 -27.50
C ASN A 426 -35.53 37.54 -28.79
N ALA A 427 -36.62 38.01 -29.39
CA ALA A 427 -37.20 37.40 -30.61
C ALA A 427 -36.29 37.44 -31.85
N LYS A 428 -35.20 38.21 -31.83
CA LYS A 428 -34.18 38.33 -32.89
C LYS A 428 -32.93 37.48 -32.58
N GLY A 429 -32.89 36.84 -31.41
CA GLY A 429 -31.83 35.95 -30.95
C GLY A 429 -30.68 36.65 -30.23
N TRP A 430 -30.88 37.88 -29.74
CA TRP A 430 -29.88 38.72 -29.06
C TRP A 430 -30.14 38.85 -27.54
N TYR A 431 -29.10 39.29 -26.81
CA TYR A 431 -29.14 39.63 -25.39
C TYR A 431 -28.56 41.03 -25.13
N ASN A 432 -29.34 41.93 -24.51
CA ASN A 432 -28.93 43.27 -24.03
C ASN A 432 -28.27 43.29 -22.63
N ALA A 433 -27.81 42.14 -22.14
CA ALA A 433 -27.11 42.02 -20.87
C ALA A 433 -26.18 40.80 -20.90
N PRO A 434 -25.14 40.74 -20.04
CA PRO A 434 -24.32 39.54 -19.88
C PRO A 434 -25.17 38.28 -19.65
N VAL A 435 -24.76 37.16 -20.24
CA VAL A 435 -25.43 35.86 -20.11
C VAL A 435 -24.68 35.03 -19.09
N THR A 436 -25.41 34.41 -18.17
CA THR A 436 -24.88 33.49 -17.15
C THR A 436 -25.19 32.06 -17.57
N ALA A 437 -24.14 31.33 -17.93
CA ALA A 437 -24.22 29.93 -18.32
C ALA A 437 -24.13 29.02 -17.09
N THR A 438 -25.07 28.08 -16.98
CA THR A 438 -25.09 27.02 -15.98
C THR A 438 -24.39 25.78 -16.53
N PHE A 439 -23.51 25.19 -15.72
CA PHE A 439 -22.79 23.96 -16.01
C PHE A 439 -23.09 22.92 -14.92
N THR A 440 -23.19 21.66 -15.33
CA THR A 440 -23.30 20.51 -14.43
C THR A 440 -22.00 19.71 -14.46
N GLY A 441 -21.48 19.38 -13.29
CA GLY A 441 -20.35 18.47 -13.12
C GLY A 441 -20.85 17.12 -12.62
N THR A 442 -20.38 16.04 -13.23
CA THR A 442 -20.70 14.66 -12.83
C THR A 442 -19.42 13.85 -12.70
N ASP A 443 -19.25 13.20 -11.57
CA ASP A 443 -18.35 12.06 -11.41
C ASP A 443 -19.16 10.79 -11.05
N ALA A 444 -18.60 9.62 -11.37
CA ALA A 444 -19.21 8.30 -11.24
C ALA A 444 -18.69 7.47 -10.05
N VAL A 445 -17.61 7.88 -9.37
CA VAL A 445 -16.92 7.09 -8.34
C VAL A 445 -17.03 7.72 -6.95
N SER A 446 -16.51 8.93 -6.74
CA SER A 446 -16.70 9.69 -5.49
C SER A 446 -17.83 10.71 -5.57
N GLY A 447 -18.20 11.15 -6.77
CA GLY A 447 -19.27 12.09 -7.05
C GLY A 447 -18.84 13.56 -6.94
N PRO A 448 -19.55 14.49 -7.60
CA PRO A 448 -19.18 15.91 -7.62
C PRO A 448 -19.37 16.55 -6.25
N ALA A 449 -18.35 17.27 -5.75
CA ALA A 449 -18.44 18.06 -4.51
C ALA A 449 -19.44 19.22 -4.65
N VAL A 450 -19.60 19.75 -5.86
CA VAL A 450 -20.65 20.72 -6.23
C VAL A 450 -21.22 20.30 -7.59
N ALA A 451 -22.48 19.86 -7.62
CA ALA A 451 -23.10 19.32 -8.83
C ALA A 451 -23.31 20.38 -9.94
N THR A 452 -23.53 21.65 -9.59
CA THR A 452 -23.85 22.73 -10.54
C THR A 452 -23.11 24.02 -10.18
N GLN A 453 -22.51 24.67 -11.18
CA GLN A 453 -21.88 25.99 -11.04
C GLN A 453 -22.23 26.88 -12.24
N THR A 454 -22.09 28.19 -12.07
CA THR A 454 -22.37 29.19 -13.11
C THR A 454 -21.15 30.03 -13.45
N ALA A 455 -21.06 30.51 -14.68
CA ALA A 455 -20.14 31.57 -15.08
C ALA A 455 -20.86 32.59 -15.99
N THR A 456 -20.43 33.85 -15.97
CA THR A 456 -21.07 34.94 -16.72
C THR A 456 -20.15 35.43 -17.85
N SER A 457 -20.73 35.76 -19.00
CA SER A 457 -20.03 36.28 -20.16
C SER A 457 -19.34 37.63 -19.88
N ALA A 458 -18.12 37.79 -20.40
CA ALA A 458 -17.41 39.06 -20.40
C ALA A 458 -17.47 39.70 -21.80
N GLY A 459 -17.93 40.96 -21.87
CA GLY A 459 -18.06 41.70 -23.12
C GLY A 459 -19.27 41.28 -23.98
N GLU A 460 -19.20 41.65 -25.25
CA GLU A 460 -20.25 41.52 -26.26
C GLU A 460 -19.70 40.90 -27.55
N GLY A 461 -20.59 40.44 -28.43
CA GLY A 461 -20.25 39.85 -29.72
C GLY A 461 -21.31 38.89 -30.26
N ALA A 462 -21.28 38.62 -31.56
CA ALA A 462 -22.25 37.74 -32.23
C ALA A 462 -22.03 36.22 -31.98
N THR A 463 -20.94 35.84 -31.32
CA THR A 463 -20.57 34.44 -31.03
C THR A 463 -19.84 34.30 -29.68
N VAL A 464 -20.31 34.99 -28.64
CA VAL A 464 -19.71 34.90 -27.29
C VAL A 464 -19.90 33.49 -26.74
N VAL A 465 -18.88 32.92 -26.11
CA VAL A 465 -18.93 31.63 -25.42
C VAL A 465 -18.38 31.81 -24.02
N VAL A 466 -19.08 31.24 -23.03
CA VAL A 466 -18.66 31.21 -21.63
C VAL A 466 -17.95 29.90 -21.36
N GLY A 467 -16.79 29.96 -20.71
CA GLY A 467 -16.07 28.77 -20.23
C GLY A 467 -16.51 28.40 -18.82
N SER A 468 -16.66 27.10 -18.54
CA SER A 468 -16.99 26.60 -17.21
C SER A 468 -15.94 26.96 -16.15
N PRO A 469 -16.35 27.11 -14.88
CA PRO A 469 -15.45 26.91 -13.75
C PRO A 469 -14.85 25.49 -13.75
N ALA A 470 -13.83 25.26 -12.91
CA ALA A 470 -13.38 23.91 -12.59
C ALA A 470 -14.37 23.25 -11.61
N PHE A 471 -14.64 21.97 -11.81
CA PHE A 471 -15.44 21.15 -10.89
C PHE A 471 -14.53 20.18 -10.14
N ALA A 472 -14.76 20.05 -8.83
CA ALA A 472 -14.08 19.05 -8.01
C ALA A 472 -15.04 17.93 -7.58
N ASP A 473 -14.51 16.74 -7.37
CA ASP A 473 -15.20 15.59 -6.77
C ASP A 473 -14.96 15.52 -5.25
N LEU A 474 -15.56 14.53 -4.58
CA LEU A 474 -15.34 14.26 -3.15
C LEU A 474 -13.97 13.63 -2.85
N ALA A 475 -13.23 13.17 -3.85
CA ALA A 475 -11.84 12.73 -3.69
C ALA A 475 -10.82 13.88 -3.78
N GLY A 476 -11.19 15.03 -4.31
CA GLY A 476 -10.31 16.17 -4.58
C GLY A 476 -9.53 16.08 -5.90
N ASN A 477 -10.01 15.34 -6.91
CA ASN A 477 -9.60 15.60 -8.30
C ASN A 477 -10.41 16.79 -8.84
N ALA A 478 -9.90 17.42 -9.90
CA ALA A 478 -10.52 18.62 -10.47
C ALA A 478 -10.49 18.60 -11.99
N SER A 479 -11.60 19.00 -12.61
CA SER A 479 -11.68 19.20 -14.06
C SER A 479 -10.78 20.35 -14.52
N GLU A 480 -10.42 20.36 -15.80
CA GLU A 480 -9.95 21.59 -16.43
C GLU A 480 -11.07 22.66 -16.42
N THR A 481 -10.67 23.93 -16.53
CA THR A 481 -11.60 25.06 -16.73
C THR A 481 -11.93 25.20 -18.22
N GLY A 482 -13.03 25.90 -18.53
CA GLY A 482 -13.28 26.35 -19.89
C GLY A 482 -14.08 25.42 -20.78
N THR A 483 -14.83 24.45 -20.22
CA THR A 483 -15.83 23.71 -21.00
C THR A 483 -16.82 24.72 -21.60
N PRO A 484 -17.04 24.73 -22.93
CA PRO A 484 -17.78 25.81 -23.58
C PRO A 484 -19.30 25.71 -23.35
N SER A 485 -19.94 26.87 -23.17
CA SER A 485 -21.38 27.04 -23.27
C SER A 485 -21.88 26.92 -24.72
N ALA A 486 -23.20 27.00 -24.90
CA ALA A 486 -23.76 27.45 -26.18
C ALA A 486 -23.19 28.83 -26.57
N SER A 487 -23.18 29.14 -27.87
CA SER A 487 -22.72 30.45 -28.35
C SER A 487 -23.87 31.45 -28.34
N TYR A 488 -23.62 32.62 -27.74
CA TYR A 488 -24.58 33.68 -27.53
C TYR A 488 -24.30 34.88 -28.44
N LYS A 489 -25.36 35.52 -28.93
CA LYS A 489 -25.29 36.86 -29.50
C LYS A 489 -25.57 37.88 -28.40
N ILE A 490 -24.56 38.56 -27.90
CA ILE A 490 -24.69 39.57 -26.85
C ILE A 490 -24.31 40.92 -27.47
N ASP A 491 -25.10 41.95 -27.21
CA ASP A 491 -24.81 43.33 -27.60
C ASP A 491 -25.27 44.24 -26.47
N LEU A 492 -24.37 45.06 -25.92
CA LEU A 492 -24.63 45.92 -24.77
C LEU A 492 -24.63 47.40 -25.17
N THR A 493 -24.51 47.70 -26.47
CA THR A 493 -24.20 49.02 -27.00
C THR A 493 -25.39 49.59 -27.76
N ALA A 494 -25.99 50.67 -27.24
CA ALA A 494 -27.12 51.31 -27.91
C ALA A 494 -26.71 52.08 -29.19
N PRO A 495 -27.57 52.18 -30.22
CA PRO A 495 -27.24 52.81 -31.50
C PRO A 495 -26.67 54.23 -31.39
N SER A 496 -25.53 54.46 -32.02
CA SER A 496 -25.04 55.82 -32.26
C SER A 496 -26.01 56.57 -33.19
N VAL A 497 -26.43 57.78 -32.82
CA VAL A 497 -27.39 58.59 -33.60
C VAL A 497 -26.66 59.78 -34.22
N SER A 498 -27.08 60.17 -35.43
CA SER A 498 -26.56 61.32 -36.15
C SER A 498 -27.69 62.11 -36.84
N PHE A 499 -27.53 63.43 -36.94
CA PHE A 499 -28.39 64.27 -37.77
C PHE A 499 -27.93 64.22 -39.23
N THR A 500 -28.86 64.08 -40.16
CA THR A 500 -28.57 63.85 -41.58
C THR A 500 -28.91 65.06 -42.45
N ASN A 501 -30.17 65.51 -42.46
CA ASN A 501 -30.59 66.71 -43.20
C ASN A 501 -31.91 67.30 -42.68
N LEU A 502 -32.23 68.50 -43.16
CA LEU A 502 -33.58 69.09 -43.11
C LEU A 502 -34.21 69.02 -44.50
N SER A 503 -35.54 69.06 -44.56
CA SER A 503 -36.32 69.15 -45.80
C SER A 503 -37.68 69.82 -45.52
N GLY A 504 -38.21 70.57 -46.48
CA GLY A 504 -39.48 71.30 -46.34
C GLY A 504 -39.74 72.18 -47.57
N THR A 505 -40.79 73.00 -47.52
CA THR A 505 -41.04 74.01 -48.57
C THR A 505 -40.17 75.23 -48.31
N GLU A 506 -39.11 75.40 -49.09
CA GLU A 506 -38.24 76.59 -49.00
C GLU A 506 -38.97 77.86 -49.45
N GLY A 507 -38.78 78.94 -48.70
CA GLY A 507 -39.17 80.30 -49.04
C GLY A 507 -37.95 81.19 -49.33
N ALA A 508 -38.14 82.49 -49.21
CA ALA A 508 -37.05 83.46 -49.32
C ALA A 508 -36.14 83.48 -48.08
N ASN A 509 -34.92 84.02 -48.24
CA ASN A 509 -33.98 84.38 -47.17
C ASN A 509 -33.66 83.29 -46.12
N GLY A 510 -33.75 82.01 -46.50
CA GLY A 510 -33.48 80.87 -45.62
C GLY A 510 -34.58 80.57 -44.60
N TRP A 511 -35.83 80.95 -44.91
CA TRP A 511 -37.03 80.51 -44.21
C TRP A 511 -37.69 79.33 -44.94
N TYR A 512 -38.40 78.49 -44.19
CA TYR A 512 -39.37 77.55 -44.75
C TYR A 512 -40.80 78.08 -44.55
N THR A 513 -41.66 77.91 -45.55
CA THR A 513 -43.06 78.40 -45.55
C THR A 513 -44.09 77.34 -45.14
N GLY A 514 -43.59 76.21 -44.61
CA GLY A 514 -44.38 75.07 -44.14
C GLY A 514 -43.56 74.19 -43.19
N PRO A 515 -44.14 73.09 -42.66
CA PRO A 515 -43.45 72.19 -41.74
C PRO A 515 -42.14 71.63 -42.29
N VAL A 516 -41.12 71.56 -41.45
CA VAL A 516 -39.78 71.09 -41.78
C VAL A 516 -39.56 69.72 -41.15
N THR A 517 -39.07 68.77 -41.94
CA THR A 517 -38.72 67.41 -41.49
C THR A 517 -37.21 67.32 -41.31
N ALA A 518 -36.77 66.98 -40.10
CA ALA A 518 -35.39 66.60 -39.80
C ALA A 518 -35.23 65.08 -39.89
N THR A 519 -34.23 64.63 -40.65
CA THR A 519 -33.85 63.22 -40.78
C THR A 519 -32.67 62.91 -39.87
N PHE A 520 -32.76 61.79 -39.16
CA PHE A 520 -31.70 61.25 -38.32
C PHE A 520 -31.36 59.83 -38.77
N THR A 521 -30.08 59.51 -38.78
CA THR A 521 -29.56 58.17 -39.08
C THR A 521 -28.99 57.58 -37.80
N GLY A 522 -29.50 56.42 -37.41
CA GLY A 522 -28.94 55.58 -36.36
C GLY A 522 -28.04 54.51 -36.98
N THR A 523 -26.90 54.26 -36.34
CA THR A 523 -25.97 53.19 -36.69
C THR A 523 -25.54 52.44 -35.44
N ASP A 524 -25.64 51.13 -35.49
CA ASP A 524 -24.99 50.21 -34.57
C ASP A 524 -24.04 49.28 -35.36
N ALA A 525 -23.02 48.75 -34.69
CA ALA A 525 -21.93 47.96 -35.25
C ALA A 525 -22.07 46.44 -35.08
N LEU A 526 -23.03 45.95 -34.28
CA LEU A 526 -23.08 44.57 -33.80
C LEU A 526 -24.44 43.88 -34.01
N SER A 527 -25.51 44.34 -33.35
CA SER A 527 -26.88 43.85 -33.60
C SER A 527 -27.56 44.61 -34.74
N GLY A 528 -27.27 45.90 -34.88
CA GLY A 528 -27.80 46.78 -35.92
C GLY A 528 -29.10 47.50 -35.51
N PRO A 529 -29.36 48.71 -36.04
CA PRO A 529 -30.52 49.51 -35.66
C PRO A 529 -31.81 48.96 -36.29
N GLU A 530 -32.86 48.73 -35.49
CA GLU A 530 -34.16 48.22 -35.95
C GLU A 530 -34.79 49.10 -37.05
N SER A 531 -34.53 50.41 -36.99
CA SER A 531 -34.73 51.31 -38.13
C SER A 531 -33.55 52.27 -38.21
N ALA A 532 -32.70 52.08 -39.22
CA ALA A 532 -31.51 52.90 -39.47
C ALA A 532 -31.83 54.38 -39.71
N VAL A 533 -33.06 54.73 -40.10
CA VAL A 533 -33.50 56.13 -40.31
C VAL A 533 -34.79 56.39 -39.54
N LYS A 534 -34.89 57.55 -38.89
CA LYS A 534 -36.11 58.08 -38.27
C LYS A 534 -36.19 59.60 -38.49
N THR A 535 -37.40 60.16 -38.46
CA THR A 535 -37.64 61.59 -38.75
C THR A 535 -38.43 62.27 -37.63
N ALA A 536 -38.15 63.56 -37.41
CA ALA A 536 -39.00 64.46 -36.63
C ALA A 536 -39.53 65.59 -37.53
N VAL A 537 -40.69 66.18 -37.21
CA VAL A 537 -41.32 67.24 -38.01
C VAL A 537 -41.64 68.45 -37.12
N SER A 538 -41.43 69.66 -37.64
CA SER A 538 -41.68 70.91 -36.91
C SER A 538 -43.16 71.26 -36.81
N SER A 539 -43.53 71.88 -35.69
CA SER A 539 -44.85 72.45 -35.44
C SER A 539 -44.70 73.91 -34.98
N GLY A 540 -45.47 74.82 -35.58
CA GLY A 540 -45.31 76.26 -35.35
C GLY A 540 -44.17 76.88 -36.17
N GLU A 541 -43.80 78.09 -35.77
CA GLU A 541 -42.90 79.00 -36.48
C GLU A 541 -41.86 79.64 -35.55
N GLY A 542 -40.80 80.23 -36.12
CA GLY A 542 -39.74 80.89 -35.35
C GLY A 542 -38.39 80.97 -36.06
N THR A 543 -37.44 81.71 -35.47
CA THR A 543 -36.14 82.09 -36.05
C THR A 543 -34.95 81.17 -35.72
N GLY A 544 -35.15 80.17 -34.87
CA GLY A 544 -34.10 79.30 -34.36
C GLY A 544 -34.64 77.94 -33.91
N MET A 545 -35.55 77.37 -34.70
CA MET A 545 -36.12 76.06 -34.43
C MET A 545 -35.07 74.97 -34.57
N VAL A 546 -35.11 73.98 -33.68
CA VAL A 546 -34.33 72.74 -33.74
C VAL A 546 -35.28 71.58 -33.47
N LEU A 547 -34.98 70.43 -34.08
CA LEU A 547 -35.71 69.18 -33.84
C LEU A 547 -34.81 68.19 -33.12
N ALA A 548 -35.36 67.56 -32.09
CA ALA A 548 -34.69 66.51 -31.34
C ALA A 548 -34.83 65.16 -32.07
N SER A 549 -33.81 64.29 -31.98
CA SER A 549 -33.86 62.95 -32.57
C SER A 549 -34.95 62.10 -31.89
N PRO A 550 -35.73 61.30 -32.64
CA PRO A 550 -36.48 60.20 -32.06
C PRO A 550 -35.54 59.20 -31.37
N ALA A 551 -36.06 58.39 -30.43
CA ALA A 551 -35.28 57.32 -29.83
C ALA A 551 -34.92 56.23 -30.88
N PHE A 552 -33.71 55.69 -30.81
CA PHE A 552 -33.24 54.60 -31.67
C PHE A 552 -32.98 53.35 -30.82
N THR A 553 -33.44 52.21 -31.31
CA THR A 553 -33.33 50.89 -30.67
C THR A 553 -32.70 49.95 -31.67
N ASP A 554 -31.87 49.02 -31.19
CA ASP A 554 -31.20 48.01 -32.00
C ASP A 554 -31.98 46.68 -32.08
N ASP A 555 -31.35 45.65 -32.62
CA ASP A 555 -31.89 44.29 -32.65
C ASP A 555 -31.64 43.48 -31.36
N ALA A 556 -30.96 44.05 -30.36
CA ALA A 556 -30.79 43.50 -29.01
C ALA A 556 -31.73 44.13 -27.96
N ASP A 557 -32.50 45.16 -28.33
CA ASP A 557 -33.35 46.03 -27.51
C ASP A 557 -32.60 47.10 -26.67
N ASN A 558 -31.30 47.35 -26.92
CA ASN A 558 -30.63 48.54 -26.36
C ASN A 558 -31.17 49.81 -27.02
N THR A 559 -31.42 50.87 -26.24
CA THR A 559 -32.09 52.08 -26.73
C THR A 559 -31.33 53.36 -26.40
N THR A 560 -30.98 54.12 -27.43
CA THR A 560 -30.50 55.49 -27.35
C THR A 560 -31.69 56.43 -27.21
N PRO A 561 -31.79 57.25 -26.15
CA PRO A 561 -32.96 58.09 -25.87
C PRO A 561 -33.33 59.08 -26.98
N ALA A 562 -34.57 59.58 -26.91
CA ALA A 562 -34.99 60.69 -27.74
C ALA A 562 -34.31 61.99 -27.28
N GLY A 563 -33.76 62.75 -28.23
CA GLY A 563 -33.14 64.05 -28.00
C GLY A 563 -31.63 64.08 -27.79
N GLU A 564 -30.94 62.93 -27.79
CA GLU A 564 -29.47 62.85 -27.72
C GLU A 564 -28.77 63.65 -28.84
N VAL A 565 -29.39 63.75 -30.02
CA VAL A 565 -28.92 64.60 -31.12
C VAL A 565 -30.01 65.57 -31.54
N SER A 566 -29.63 66.81 -31.81
CA SER A 566 -30.51 67.83 -32.39
C SER A 566 -30.16 68.12 -33.85
N SER A 567 -31.14 68.59 -34.62
CA SER A 567 -30.93 69.08 -35.97
C SER A 567 -30.07 70.35 -35.99
N ALA A 568 -29.55 70.71 -37.17
CA ALA A 568 -29.17 72.09 -37.43
C ALA A 568 -30.36 73.03 -37.14
N ALA A 569 -30.07 74.27 -36.74
CA ALA A 569 -31.11 75.28 -36.50
C ALA A 569 -31.67 75.83 -37.81
N PHE A 570 -32.99 76.04 -37.87
CA PHE A 570 -33.72 76.53 -39.04
C PHE A 570 -34.77 77.55 -38.66
N LYS A 571 -35.37 78.17 -39.69
CA LYS A 571 -36.45 79.16 -39.53
C LYS A 571 -37.70 78.70 -40.26
N VAL A 572 -38.87 78.88 -39.66
CA VAL A 572 -40.17 78.59 -40.28
C VAL A 572 -41.07 79.81 -40.10
N ASP A 573 -41.83 80.13 -41.13
CA ASP A 573 -42.85 81.18 -41.11
C ASP A 573 -44.15 80.66 -41.75
N LEU A 574 -45.23 80.64 -40.96
CA LEU A 574 -46.55 80.17 -41.35
C LEU A 574 -47.56 81.33 -41.45
N THR A 575 -47.16 82.53 -41.04
CA THR A 575 -48.02 83.72 -40.97
C THR A 575 -47.90 84.55 -42.25
N ASP A 576 -49.01 84.78 -42.95
CA ASP A 576 -49.03 85.70 -44.10
C ASP A 576 -48.95 87.16 -43.60
N PRO A 577 -48.24 88.07 -44.31
CA PRO A 577 -48.09 89.45 -43.87
C PRO A 577 -49.42 90.19 -43.95
N VAL A 578 -49.57 91.30 -43.21
CA VAL A 578 -50.74 92.17 -43.29
C VAL A 578 -50.39 93.45 -44.06
N ALA A 579 -51.00 93.62 -45.23
CA ALA A 579 -50.97 94.87 -45.99
C ALA A 579 -51.97 95.89 -45.41
N THR A 580 -51.57 97.16 -45.30
CA THR A 580 -52.43 98.28 -44.88
C THR A 580 -52.20 99.48 -45.81
N PHE A 581 -53.26 100.11 -46.32
CA PHE A 581 -53.14 101.38 -47.06
C PHE A 581 -52.87 102.54 -46.10
N ASP A 582 -51.87 103.35 -46.39
CA ASP A 582 -51.51 104.50 -45.53
C ASP A 582 -52.51 105.66 -45.65
N SER A 583 -53.36 105.64 -46.69
CA SER A 583 -54.49 106.55 -46.86
C SER A 583 -55.58 105.97 -47.76
N VAL A 584 -56.83 106.33 -47.48
CA VAL A 584 -57.98 106.01 -48.33
C VAL A 584 -58.09 107.07 -49.43
N LEU A 585 -57.96 106.67 -50.70
CA LEU A 585 -58.19 107.57 -51.83
C LEU A 585 -59.71 107.71 -52.06
N ALA A 586 -60.24 108.89 -51.78
CA ALA A 586 -61.67 109.18 -51.96
C ALA A 586 -62.03 109.43 -53.43
N ASP A 587 -63.32 109.27 -53.75
CA ASP A 587 -63.90 109.77 -55.01
C ASP A 587 -63.57 111.25 -55.23
N ALA A 588 -63.06 111.58 -56.41
CA ALA A 588 -62.73 112.94 -56.82
C ALA A 588 -63.15 113.18 -58.27
N TYR A 589 -63.28 114.43 -58.69
CA TYR A 589 -63.48 114.74 -60.10
C TYR A 589 -62.17 114.63 -60.91
N PHE A 590 -62.28 114.50 -62.22
CA PHE A 590 -61.13 114.54 -63.13
C PHE A 590 -60.25 115.78 -62.88
N ARG A 591 -58.92 115.58 -62.87
CA ARG A 591 -57.89 116.56 -62.43
C ARG A 591 -57.97 117.06 -60.98
N SER A 592 -58.81 116.47 -60.13
CA SER A 592 -58.89 116.78 -58.69
C SER A 592 -58.58 115.56 -57.78
N LEU A 593 -58.09 114.46 -58.36
CA LEU A 593 -57.71 113.26 -57.62
C LEU A 593 -56.46 113.50 -56.75
N GLY A 594 -56.45 112.92 -55.55
CA GLY A 594 -55.29 112.92 -54.66
C GLY A 594 -54.13 112.06 -55.18
N ALA A 595 -52.96 112.18 -54.55
CA ALA A 595 -51.81 111.32 -54.87
C ALA A 595 -52.13 109.83 -54.62
N GLN A 596 -51.42 108.95 -55.34
CA GLN A 596 -51.51 107.51 -55.11
C GLN A 596 -51.13 107.17 -53.65
N PRO A 597 -51.99 106.45 -52.90
CA PRO A 597 -51.65 105.93 -51.59
C PRO A 597 -50.46 104.97 -51.64
N THR A 598 -49.56 105.10 -50.66
CA THR A 598 -48.61 104.05 -50.30
C THR A 598 -49.29 102.98 -49.43
N CYS A 599 -48.56 101.91 -49.14
CA CYS A 599 -48.98 100.92 -48.16
C CYS A 599 -47.83 100.54 -47.23
N THR A 600 -48.20 100.18 -46.01
CA THR A 600 -47.33 99.58 -45.01
C THR A 600 -47.63 98.08 -44.90
N ALA A 601 -46.59 97.30 -44.63
CA ALA A 601 -46.70 95.89 -44.32
C ALA A 601 -46.26 95.65 -42.88
N THR A 602 -46.99 94.80 -42.16
CA THR A 602 -46.59 94.26 -40.85
C THR A 602 -46.68 92.74 -40.89
N ASP A 603 -45.69 92.07 -40.34
CA ASP A 603 -45.71 90.63 -40.11
C ASP A 603 -45.09 90.33 -38.73
N ALA A 604 -45.50 89.21 -38.13
CA ALA A 604 -45.07 88.72 -36.82
C ALA A 604 -44.10 87.53 -36.90
N GLY A 605 -44.03 86.82 -38.03
CA GLY A 605 -43.17 85.64 -38.24
C GLY A 605 -41.76 86.02 -38.71
N SER A 606 -41.58 86.18 -40.02
CA SER A 606 -40.31 86.60 -40.63
C SER A 606 -40.11 88.11 -40.71
N GLY A 607 -41.16 88.88 -40.45
CA GLY A 607 -41.21 90.34 -40.55
C GLY A 607 -41.43 90.82 -41.99
N PRO A 608 -41.90 92.07 -42.17
CA PRO A 608 -42.20 92.60 -43.50
C PRO A 608 -40.92 92.83 -44.32
N ALA A 609 -40.96 92.49 -45.60
CA ALA A 609 -39.89 92.79 -46.57
C ALA A 609 -40.27 93.95 -47.50
N SER A 610 -41.52 94.01 -47.97
CA SER A 610 -42.01 95.12 -48.81
C SER A 610 -43.53 95.27 -48.80
N CYS A 611 -44.01 96.45 -49.22
CA CYS A 611 -45.40 96.66 -49.62
C CYS A 611 -45.42 97.51 -50.89
N ALA A 612 -46.27 97.15 -51.87
CA ALA A 612 -46.40 97.85 -53.14
C ALA A 612 -47.88 98.06 -53.51
N VAL A 613 -48.21 99.27 -53.96
CA VAL A 613 -49.56 99.62 -54.45
C VAL A 613 -49.57 99.69 -55.98
N THR A 614 -50.56 99.05 -56.59
CA THR A 614 -50.82 99.05 -58.04
C THR A 614 -52.27 99.44 -58.34
N GLY A 615 -52.61 99.69 -59.60
CA GLY A 615 -53.98 99.99 -60.05
C GLY A 615 -54.40 101.47 -60.01
N TYR A 616 -53.47 102.40 -59.74
CA TYR A 616 -53.76 103.84 -59.75
C TYR A 616 -53.90 104.39 -61.19
N SER A 617 -54.97 105.13 -61.43
CA SER A 617 -55.26 105.86 -62.67
C SER A 617 -55.98 107.19 -62.36
N ALA A 618 -55.71 108.22 -63.16
CA ALA A 618 -56.36 109.53 -63.07
C ALA A 618 -57.46 109.75 -64.14
N GLU A 619 -57.71 108.75 -64.99
CA GLU A 619 -58.75 108.79 -66.03
C GLU A 619 -60.16 108.61 -65.45
N VAL A 620 -61.19 109.12 -66.13
CA VAL A 620 -62.60 109.00 -65.69
C VAL A 620 -63.03 107.53 -65.60
N GLY A 621 -63.66 107.15 -64.49
CA GLY A 621 -64.13 105.79 -64.21
C GLY A 621 -63.88 105.34 -62.78
N THR A 622 -64.32 104.13 -62.45
CA THR A 622 -64.04 103.48 -61.16
C THR A 622 -62.81 102.58 -61.30
N HIS A 623 -61.83 102.79 -60.42
CA HIS A 623 -60.56 102.06 -60.39
C HIS A 623 -60.40 101.31 -59.07
N THR A 624 -59.58 100.26 -59.07
CA THR A 624 -59.27 99.45 -57.88
C THR A 624 -57.77 99.50 -57.61
N LEU A 625 -57.39 100.08 -56.48
CA LEU A 625 -56.03 99.98 -55.95
C LEU A 625 -55.85 98.60 -55.31
N THR A 626 -54.71 97.95 -55.57
CA THR A 626 -54.29 96.73 -54.89
C THR A 626 -52.98 96.98 -54.16
N ALA A 627 -52.99 96.88 -52.83
CA ALA A 627 -51.79 96.84 -52.02
C ALA A 627 -51.38 95.37 -51.83
N THR A 628 -50.15 95.02 -52.21
CA THR A 628 -49.56 93.70 -51.98
C THR A 628 -48.45 93.83 -50.94
N ALA A 629 -48.54 93.10 -49.84
CA ALA A 629 -47.45 92.94 -48.88
C ALA A 629 -46.66 91.66 -49.16
N THR A 630 -45.38 91.67 -48.82
CA THR A 630 -44.48 90.51 -48.86
C THR A 630 -43.61 90.50 -47.61
N ASP A 631 -43.49 89.35 -46.96
CA ASP A 631 -42.62 89.13 -45.79
C ASP A 631 -41.21 88.68 -46.20
N ASN A 632 -40.33 88.42 -45.22
CA ASN A 632 -38.96 87.95 -45.47
C ASN A 632 -38.88 86.45 -45.80
N ALA A 633 -39.93 85.66 -45.60
CA ALA A 633 -40.07 84.27 -46.05
C ALA A 633 -40.64 84.16 -47.48
N GLY A 634 -41.05 85.27 -48.09
CA GLY A 634 -41.60 85.34 -49.44
C GLY A 634 -43.10 85.02 -49.54
N ARG A 635 -43.84 84.96 -48.42
CA ARG A 635 -45.30 84.85 -48.45
C ARG A 635 -45.90 86.22 -48.72
N THR A 636 -47.16 86.27 -49.17
CA THR A 636 -47.79 87.49 -49.66
C THR A 636 -49.26 87.57 -49.29
N SER A 637 -49.74 88.79 -49.01
CA SER A 637 -51.17 89.09 -48.92
C SER A 637 -51.54 90.30 -49.77
N VAL A 638 -52.83 90.44 -50.06
CA VAL A 638 -53.39 91.55 -50.83
C VAL A 638 -54.60 92.15 -50.14
N ILE A 639 -54.68 93.48 -50.13
CA ILE A 639 -55.91 94.22 -49.84
C ILE A 639 -56.24 95.17 -50.99
N THR A 640 -57.52 95.51 -51.16
CA THR A 640 -57.99 96.37 -52.25
C THR A 640 -58.86 97.50 -51.73
N GLN A 641 -58.77 98.67 -52.39
CA GLN A 641 -59.71 99.78 -52.18
C GLN A 641 -60.11 100.40 -53.53
N THR A 642 -61.39 100.73 -53.67
CA THR A 642 -61.99 101.27 -54.89
C THR A 642 -62.24 102.76 -54.78
N TYR A 643 -62.02 103.51 -55.84
CA TYR A 643 -62.34 104.94 -55.94
C TYR A 643 -62.84 105.29 -57.34
N THR A 644 -63.66 106.33 -57.46
CA THR A 644 -64.21 106.79 -58.74
C THR A 644 -63.73 108.18 -59.10
N VAL A 645 -63.07 108.30 -60.25
CA VAL A 645 -62.78 109.58 -60.90
C VAL A 645 -64.06 110.01 -61.65
N LYS A 646 -64.72 111.02 -61.11
CA LYS A 646 -66.00 111.53 -61.60
C LYS A 646 -65.80 112.44 -62.80
N ALA A 647 -66.63 112.19 -63.81
CA ALA A 647 -66.84 113.07 -64.96
C ALA A 647 -67.25 114.49 -64.52
N TRP A 648 -66.87 115.48 -65.31
CA TRP A 648 -67.45 116.83 -65.26
C TRP A 648 -68.84 116.84 -65.93
N GLU A 649 -69.68 117.80 -65.56
CA GLU A 649 -71.06 117.90 -66.03
C GLU A 649 -71.23 119.06 -67.03
N PRO A 650 -71.16 118.80 -68.36
CA PRO A 650 -71.44 119.80 -69.37
C PRO A 650 -72.96 120.06 -69.50
N LYS A 651 -73.35 121.34 -69.55
CA LYS A 651 -74.76 121.78 -69.60
C LYS A 651 -75.03 122.69 -70.79
N GLY A 652 -76.25 122.61 -71.32
CA GLY A 652 -76.61 123.21 -72.62
C GLY A 652 -76.41 122.21 -73.78
N PHE A 653 -76.39 122.65 -75.03
CA PHE A 653 -76.39 124.04 -75.48
C PHE A 653 -77.66 124.82 -75.13
N TYR A 654 -77.55 126.13 -75.00
CA TYR A 654 -78.66 127.04 -74.68
C TYR A 654 -79.17 127.84 -75.88
N GLN A 655 -80.40 128.33 -75.73
CA GLN A 655 -81.11 129.22 -76.67
C GLN A 655 -80.19 130.32 -77.25
N PRO A 656 -80.07 130.40 -78.60
CA PRO A 656 -81.04 129.92 -79.60
C PRO A 656 -80.88 128.45 -80.04
N ILE A 657 -80.04 127.63 -79.41
CA ILE A 657 -79.93 126.20 -79.74
C ILE A 657 -80.87 125.39 -78.84
N ASP A 658 -81.65 124.51 -79.46
CA ASP A 658 -82.46 123.50 -78.77
C ASP A 658 -81.81 122.12 -78.76
N MET A 659 -81.96 121.45 -77.63
CA MET A 659 -81.34 120.17 -77.28
C MET A 659 -82.35 119.01 -77.39
N GLY A 660 -82.08 117.87 -76.76
CA GLY A 660 -83.01 116.72 -76.75
C GLY A 660 -83.18 116.03 -78.11
N GLY A 661 -82.29 116.29 -79.08
CA GLY A 661 -82.31 115.69 -80.41
C GLY A 661 -82.96 116.55 -81.51
N VAL A 662 -83.48 117.74 -81.17
CA VAL A 662 -83.99 118.73 -82.13
C VAL A 662 -82.96 119.04 -83.22
N LEU A 663 -83.45 119.21 -84.45
CA LEU A 663 -82.67 119.48 -85.65
C LEU A 663 -82.75 120.99 -85.97
N ASN A 664 -81.93 121.76 -85.27
CA ASN A 664 -81.82 123.22 -85.34
C ASN A 664 -81.61 123.71 -86.78
N THR A 665 -82.49 124.56 -87.31
CA THR A 665 -82.46 124.95 -88.72
C THR A 665 -81.98 126.38 -88.93
N VAL A 666 -80.88 126.56 -89.66
CA VAL A 666 -80.25 127.86 -89.87
C VAL A 666 -79.81 128.03 -91.32
N LYS A 667 -79.84 129.26 -91.83
CA LYS A 667 -79.34 129.57 -93.17
C LYS A 667 -77.85 129.19 -93.30
N ALA A 668 -77.48 128.50 -94.38
CA ALA A 668 -76.10 128.11 -94.67
C ALA A 668 -75.15 129.33 -94.67
N GLY A 669 -73.95 129.18 -94.11
CA GLY A 669 -72.99 130.27 -93.95
C GLY A 669 -73.28 131.25 -92.79
N SER A 670 -74.36 131.07 -92.01
CA SER A 670 -74.61 131.83 -90.78
C SER A 670 -73.61 131.48 -89.66
N THR A 671 -73.45 132.38 -88.68
CA THR A 671 -72.70 132.09 -87.45
C THR A 671 -73.69 131.84 -86.30
N VAL A 672 -73.68 130.65 -85.69
CA VAL A 672 -74.55 130.30 -84.56
C VAL A 672 -73.80 130.53 -83.24
N PRO A 673 -74.33 131.29 -82.27
CA PRO A 673 -73.72 131.45 -80.95
C PRO A 673 -74.07 130.26 -80.04
N ALA A 674 -73.24 129.22 -80.07
CA ALA A 674 -73.44 128.02 -79.25
C ALA A 674 -72.97 128.24 -77.81
N LYS A 675 -73.94 128.41 -76.91
CA LYS A 675 -73.75 128.70 -75.48
C LYS A 675 -73.82 127.43 -74.64
N PHE A 676 -72.97 127.26 -73.65
CA PHE A 676 -72.96 126.10 -72.74
C PHE A 676 -72.12 126.37 -71.49
N GLU A 677 -72.30 125.58 -70.44
CA GLU A 677 -71.49 125.61 -69.22
C GLU A 677 -70.79 124.25 -69.02
N VAL A 678 -69.75 124.19 -68.19
CA VAL A 678 -69.08 122.93 -67.81
C VAL A 678 -68.82 122.96 -66.30
N PHE A 679 -69.34 121.98 -65.56
CA PHE A 679 -69.26 121.98 -64.10
C PHE A 679 -68.36 120.88 -63.54
N VAL A 680 -67.57 121.22 -62.51
CA VAL A 680 -66.96 120.27 -61.58
C VAL A 680 -67.78 120.22 -60.30
N GLY A 681 -68.77 119.33 -60.28
CA GLY A 681 -69.79 119.30 -59.23
C GLY A 681 -70.64 120.58 -59.22
N ALA A 682 -70.47 121.42 -58.19
CA ALA A 682 -71.18 122.69 -58.07
C ALA A 682 -70.40 123.91 -58.62
N THR A 683 -69.13 123.74 -59.00
CA THR A 683 -68.27 124.83 -59.47
C THR A 683 -68.23 124.86 -60.99
N GLU A 684 -68.51 126.01 -61.60
CA GLU A 684 -68.34 126.20 -63.05
C GLU A 684 -66.84 126.27 -63.40
N LEU A 685 -66.43 125.56 -64.44
CA LEU A 685 -65.12 125.64 -65.06
C LEU A 685 -65.15 126.66 -66.20
N THR A 686 -64.17 127.55 -66.25
CA THR A 686 -64.20 128.75 -67.11
C THR A 686 -63.05 128.86 -68.11
N ASP A 687 -62.03 128.00 -67.99
CA ASP A 687 -60.88 127.96 -68.90
C ASP A 687 -61.30 127.34 -70.24
N THR A 688 -61.03 128.02 -71.36
CA THR A 688 -61.33 127.50 -72.71
C THR A 688 -60.40 126.37 -73.14
N SER A 689 -59.25 126.16 -72.48
CA SER A 689 -58.32 125.07 -72.80
C SER A 689 -58.92 123.68 -72.56
N ILE A 690 -59.91 123.57 -71.67
CA ILE A 690 -60.56 122.31 -71.33
C ILE A 690 -61.63 121.89 -72.35
N VAL A 691 -61.99 122.77 -73.29
CA VAL A 691 -63.14 122.61 -74.17
C VAL A 691 -62.69 122.34 -75.60
N LYS A 692 -63.04 121.17 -76.13
CA LYS A 692 -62.82 120.79 -77.53
C LYS A 692 -64.13 120.81 -78.29
N MET A 693 -64.31 121.84 -79.13
CA MET A 693 -65.44 121.91 -80.06
C MET A 693 -65.16 121.04 -81.28
N GLY A 694 -66.16 120.25 -81.68
CA GLY A 694 -66.15 119.39 -82.86
C GLY A 694 -67.40 119.57 -83.70
N VAL A 695 -67.27 119.35 -85.01
CA VAL A 695 -68.39 119.37 -85.95
C VAL A 695 -68.21 118.20 -86.91
N ARG A 696 -69.24 117.36 -87.07
CA ARG A 696 -69.26 116.31 -88.10
C ARG A 696 -70.55 116.36 -88.89
N GLN A 697 -70.48 116.04 -90.17
CA GLN A 697 -71.67 115.82 -90.99
C GLN A 697 -72.44 114.60 -90.49
N ILE A 698 -73.77 114.66 -90.51
CA ILE A 698 -74.68 113.56 -90.15
C ILE A 698 -75.75 113.39 -91.23
N ALA A 699 -76.38 112.22 -91.26
CA ALA A 699 -77.61 112.06 -92.04
C ALA A 699 -78.73 112.93 -91.43
N CYS A 700 -79.49 113.62 -92.28
CA CYS A 700 -80.68 114.34 -91.84
C CYS A 700 -81.77 113.35 -91.43
N SER A 701 -82.15 113.30 -90.15
CA SER A 701 -83.32 112.55 -89.72
C SER A 701 -84.60 113.22 -90.25
N PRO A 702 -85.45 112.53 -91.04
CA PRO A 702 -86.70 113.09 -91.52
C PRO A 702 -87.78 113.15 -90.42
N LEU A 703 -87.55 112.49 -89.28
CA LEU A 703 -88.49 112.41 -88.14
C LEU A 703 -88.08 113.31 -86.97
N ALA A 704 -86.94 114.03 -87.06
CA ALA A 704 -86.55 114.98 -86.03
C ALA A 704 -87.42 116.25 -86.10
N LEU A 705 -87.88 116.70 -84.93
CA LEU A 705 -88.43 118.05 -84.76
C LEU A 705 -87.39 119.07 -85.26
N GLN A 706 -87.83 120.05 -86.04
CA GLN A 706 -87.00 121.09 -86.61
C GLN A 706 -87.48 122.43 -86.06
N ASP A 707 -86.61 123.14 -85.34
CA ASP A 707 -86.85 124.51 -84.93
C ASP A 707 -85.97 125.49 -85.74
N GLY A 708 -86.16 126.80 -85.55
CA GLY A 708 -85.32 127.82 -86.16
C GLY A 708 -83.93 127.94 -85.54
N ILE A 709 -83.27 129.04 -85.87
CA ILE A 709 -82.21 129.69 -85.10
C ILE A 709 -82.47 131.17 -85.29
N GLU A 710 -83.11 131.79 -84.30
CA GLU A 710 -83.66 133.15 -84.37
C GLU A 710 -82.54 134.19 -84.26
N ILE A 711 -81.43 133.81 -83.63
CA ILE A 711 -80.32 134.70 -83.29
C ILE A 711 -79.02 134.16 -83.88
N THR A 712 -78.56 134.78 -84.97
CA THR A 712 -77.22 134.54 -85.53
C THR A 712 -76.23 135.61 -85.08
N ALA A 713 -75.01 135.20 -84.75
CA ALA A 713 -73.90 136.10 -84.46
C ALA A 713 -73.21 136.61 -85.75
N THR A 714 -72.28 137.54 -85.58
CA THR A 714 -71.34 137.97 -86.63
C THR A 714 -69.93 137.45 -86.34
N GLY A 715 -69.07 137.41 -87.37
CA GLY A 715 -67.68 136.94 -87.28
C GLY A 715 -67.44 135.47 -87.65
N ASN A 716 -66.17 135.07 -87.55
CA ASN A 716 -65.68 133.72 -87.84
C ASN A 716 -65.88 132.76 -86.65
N THR A 717 -65.53 131.49 -86.86
CA THR A 717 -65.58 130.47 -85.80
C THR A 717 -64.60 130.81 -84.67
N SER A 718 -65.09 130.91 -83.42
CA SER A 718 -64.26 131.13 -82.24
C SER A 718 -64.93 130.62 -80.96
N LEU A 719 -64.12 130.11 -80.04
CA LEU A 719 -64.52 129.80 -78.66
C LEU A 719 -64.05 130.94 -77.74
N ARG A 720 -64.89 131.34 -76.80
CA ARG A 720 -64.54 132.16 -75.64
C ARG A 720 -65.35 131.75 -74.42
N TYR A 721 -64.90 132.15 -73.24
CA TYR A 721 -65.74 132.20 -72.05
C TYR A 721 -66.34 133.62 -71.90
N ASP A 722 -67.58 133.74 -71.44
CA ASP A 722 -68.24 135.01 -71.14
C ASP A 722 -68.49 135.13 -69.63
N SER A 723 -67.60 135.87 -68.96
CA SER A 723 -67.67 136.11 -67.52
C SER A 723 -68.82 137.02 -67.08
N THR A 724 -69.54 137.65 -68.01
CA THR A 724 -70.77 138.41 -67.72
C THR A 724 -71.99 137.50 -67.82
N GLY A 725 -71.93 136.53 -68.74
CA GLY A 725 -73.01 135.59 -69.02
C GLY A 725 -72.98 134.29 -68.22
N GLY A 726 -71.89 133.95 -67.53
CA GLY A 726 -71.74 132.67 -66.80
C GLY A 726 -71.86 131.48 -67.74
N GLN A 727 -71.10 131.49 -68.84
CA GLN A 727 -71.14 130.45 -69.87
C GLN A 727 -69.98 130.58 -70.87
N TYR A 728 -69.61 129.48 -71.50
CA TYR A 728 -68.88 129.49 -72.76
C TYR A 728 -69.78 129.94 -73.91
N ILE A 729 -69.18 130.60 -74.91
CA ILE A 729 -69.82 130.93 -76.17
C ILE A 729 -68.90 130.54 -77.33
N TYR A 730 -69.24 129.44 -78.00
CA TYR A 730 -68.66 129.05 -79.28
C TYR A 730 -69.49 129.67 -80.42
N ASN A 731 -68.98 130.75 -81.01
CA ASN A 731 -69.50 131.23 -82.28
C ASN A 731 -69.10 130.19 -83.35
N TRP A 732 -70.05 129.43 -83.89
CA TRP A 732 -69.79 128.47 -84.96
C TRP A 732 -70.18 129.03 -86.33
N LYS A 733 -69.20 129.26 -87.22
CA LYS A 733 -69.47 129.57 -88.63
C LYS A 733 -69.89 128.29 -89.35
N THR A 734 -71.19 128.18 -89.68
CA THR A 734 -71.71 127.04 -90.43
C THR A 734 -71.12 126.99 -91.85
N PRO A 735 -70.85 125.80 -92.42
CA PRO A 735 -70.46 125.66 -93.82
C PRO A 735 -71.50 126.25 -94.78
N ASN A 736 -71.08 126.67 -95.97
CA ASN A 736 -72.00 127.08 -97.03
C ASN A 736 -72.54 125.85 -97.80
N MET A 737 -73.27 124.98 -97.10
CA MET A 737 -73.74 123.68 -97.60
C MET A 737 -75.24 123.50 -97.31
N PRO A 738 -76.15 124.19 -98.04
CA PRO A 738 -77.59 124.08 -97.82
C PRO A 738 -78.09 122.64 -98.06
N GLY A 739 -79.10 122.23 -97.29
CA GLY A 739 -79.67 120.88 -97.29
C GLY A 739 -78.89 119.86 -96.45
N VAL A 740 -77.65 120.14 -96.04
CA VAL A 740 -76.79 119.22 -95.27
C VAL A 740 -77.05 119.34 -93.77
N CYS A 741 -76.97 118.21 -93.05
CA CYS A 741 -77.07 118.17 -91.60
C CYS A 741 -75.71 117.92 -90.92
N PHE A 742 -75.54 118.49 -89.74
CA PHE A 742 -74.32 118.41 -88.93
C PHE A 742 -74.67 118.15 -87.47
N GLN A 743 -73.79 117.46 -86.74
CA GLN A 743 -73.79 117.48 -85.27
C GLN A 743 -72.65 118.38 -84.80
N LEU A 744 -73.00 119.40 -84.02
CA LEU A 744 -72.07 120.18 -83.21
C LEU A 744 -71.90 119.45 -81.88
N SER A 745 -70.66 119.14 -81.53
CA SER A 745 -70.28 118.49 -80.27
C SER A 745 -69.39 119.42 -79.45
N MET A 746 -69.66 119.57 -78.16
CA MET A 746 -68.67 120.04 -77.19
C MET A 746 -68.18 118.83 -76.42
N THR A 747 -66.87 118.63 -76.35
CA THR A 747 -66.24 117.61 -75.50
C THR A 747 -65.26 118.28 -74.54
N SER A 748 -65.46 118.09 -73.23
CA SER A 748 -64.55 118.58 -72.21
C SER A 748 -63.33 117.65 -72.04
N ALA A 749 -62.29 118.13 -71.38
CA ALA A 749 -60.99 117.45 -71.31
C ALA A 749 -60.97 116.12 -70.54
N ASP A 750 -62.08 115.78 -69.87
CA ASP A 750 -62.37 114.51 -69.19
C ASP A 750 -63.10 113.50 -70.10
N GLY A 751 -63.48 113.90 -71.33
CA GLY A 751 -64.23 113.09 -72.30
C GLY A 751 -65.75 113.28 -72.26
N SER A 752 -66.29 113.98 -71.27
CA SER A 752 -67.72 114.29 -71.17
C SER A 752 -68.15 115.24 -72.29
N HIS A 753 -69.41 115.13 -72.75
CA HIS A 753 -69.83 115.85 -73.95
C HIS A 753 -71.32 116.14 -74.06
N ILE A 754 -71.65 117.19 -74.81
CA ILE A 754 -73.01 117.58 -75.23
C ILE A 754 -73.06 117.74 -76.76
N ASN A 755 -74.21 117.43 -77.35
CA ASN A 755 -74.40 117.35 -78.80
C ASN A 755 -75.70 118.05 -79.23
N ALA A 756 -75.62 118.95 -80.21
CA ALA A 756 -76.77 119.54 -80.90
C ALA A 756 -76.75 119.18 -82.39
N ASN A 757 -77.92 118.83 -82.94
CA ASN A 757 -78.08 118.54 -84.36
C ASN A 757 -78.53 119.79 -85.11
N PHE A 758 -78.01 119.99 -86.31
CA PHE A 758 -78.29 121.13 -87.18
C PHE A 758 -78.62 120.69 -88.59
N LYS A 759 -79.44 121.48 -89.29
CA LYS A 759 -79.73 121.39 -90.71
C LYS A 759 -79.60 122.75 -91.37
N LEU A 760 -78.77 122.83 -92.40
CA LEU A 760 -78.53 124.08 -93.10
C LEU A 760 -79.61 124.31 -94.17
N LYS A 761 -80.10 125.54 -94.28
CA LYS A 761 -81.13 126.00 -95.24
C LYS A 761 -80.52 126.93 -96.29
#